data_AF-A0A8C2WZW8-F1
#
_entry.id   AF-A0A8C2WZW8-F1
#
_cell.length_a   1.000
_cell.length_b   1.000
_cell.length_c   1.000
_cell.angle_alpha   90.00
_cell.angle_beta   90.00
_cell.angle_gamma   90.00
#
_symmetry.space_group_name_H-M   'P 1'
#
loop_
_entity.id
_entity.type
_entity.pdbx_description
1 polymer ?
#
loop_
_entity_poly.entity_id
_entity_poly.type
_entity_poly.pdbx_seq_one_letter_code
_entity_poly.pdbx_strand_id
1 'polypeptide(L)'
;SLALFFPPSGEELPPDAAICPSVIHLLPFTDNVPGEDHQLSEPSGIFVERPESATATKGKDITFVAKVDSSNLLRKPNMKWLKGKWLDLGSKAGKHLQFKEVYDRNTKIYTYEMSLIKVVDGDAGGYRCEVTSKDKCDICTFEVTVQGRCTQQAKRHGDAGEDAGDLDFSALLKKRYEVDVDVWNILKDAKPCDYEKIAFEYGITDLRGLLTRLKKMKKVEPKKSDAFLKKLEAAYSVEKGKKIHLMVELADLNAPIKWLKNGQEIKPSAKYVFESVGNKRTLTINKCNLSDDAAYECVVGEEKFTVFGGILLSDGRGMKDGVELNRETAGSKYRFKKDGKRHILIINEATKEDIGMYHALTNGGESKAELEIEDKELEVLQSIADLTVKAAEQAMFKCEVSDEKVTGKWFKDGVEVQPSDRIKITHIGRTHKLMIDEVKPSDAGDYTFVPDGYALSLSAKLNFLEIKIDYVPRQDPPKIHLDTSGTGSKNTITVVAGNKLRLDVEITGEPAPTVCWMKGDEVVSEAEGRVRVESTKTLSTFVIEGAEKGDEGPYSITVTNPAGEDKVELMIKIVEKPGPPVAVHVAEVWGFNAALEWKPPKDDGNCEIIGYTIQKADMKTKDWFTVFEHNRRPSCTVPDLVMGNEYFFRVFSENICGLSVEAGISENTAIVGKTGLSHNRPPFKEMEVNCSPKFTAPLVDRSVIAGYAAAISCAVRGYPKPKIIWMKNNMIIGEDPRFMIRNNQGVLTLNIRKPSMFDGGKYSCRAINDLGQDEVECRLEVRVVQEKGVEAKK
;
A
#
# COMPACT_ATOMS: atom_id res chain seq x y z
N SER A 1 52.78 -36.73 19.42
CA SER A 1 53.57 -36.09 18.34
C SER A 1 52.97 -34.70 18.12
N LEU A 2 53.37 -33.68 18.90
CA LEU A 2 54.43 -32.67 18.55
C LEU A 2 54.13 -32.01 17.18
N ALA A 3 53.97 -30.69 17.01
CA ALA A 3 54.33 -29.51 17.80
C ALA A 3 53.60 -28.25 17.24
N LEU A 4 53.05 -27.35 18.08
CA LEU A 4 53.51 -25.97 18.41
C LEU A 4 53.27 -24.92 17.29
N PHE A 5 52.58 -23.78 17.51
CA PHE A 5 52.86 -22.72 18.50
C PHE A 5 51.61 -21.92 18.98
N PHE A 6 51.71 -21.46 20.22
CA PHE A 6 50.94 -20.47 21.01
C PHE A 6 52.02 -19.51 21.64
N PRO A 7 51.80 -18.48 22.51
CA PRO A 7 50.61 -17.73 23.00
C PRO A 7 50.91 -16.19 23.23
N PRO A 8 50.52 -15.48 24.34
CA PRO A 8 49.21 -14.88 24.75
C PRO A 8 49.29 -13.40 25.29
N SER A 9 48.15 -12.79 25.69
CA SER A 9 47.85 -12.25 27.06
C SER A 9 46.75 -11.15 27.09
N GLY A 10 45.63 -11.35 27.80
CA GLY A 10 45.14 -10.52 28.95
C GLY A 10 44.01 -9.56 28.53
N GLU A 11 42.91 -9.26 29.23
CA GLU A 11 42.43 -9.42 30.62
C GLU A 11 40.88 -9.27 30.67
N GLU A 12 40.28 -9.96 31.65
CA GLU A 12 39.12 -9.65 32.53
C GLU A 12 37.78 -8.96 32.08
N LEU A 13 36.69 -9.58 32.56
CA LEU A 13 35.30 -9.09 32.79
C LEU A 13 35.13 -8.75 34.31
N PRO A 14 34.01 -8.22 34.89
CA PRO A 14 32.75 -7.52 34.44
C PRO A 14 32.48 -6.28 35.41
N PRO A 15 31.25 -5.83 35.85
CA PRO A 15 29.83 -6.00 35.46
C PRO A 15 28.98 -4.68 35.44
N ASP A 16 27.66 -4.85 35.24
CA ASP A 16 26.51 -4.04 35.73
C ASP A 16 25.57 -3.31 34.76
N ALA A 17 24.29 -3.51 35.08
CA ALA A 17 23.08 -3.05 34.44
C ALA A 17 22.59 -1.72 35.03
N ALA A 18 21.93 -0.87 34.21
CA ALA A 18 20.73 -0.09 34.55
C ALA A 18 20.28 0.86 33.42
N ILE A 19 19.06 0.65 32.92
CA ILE A 19 17.90 1.58 32.84
C ILE A 19 18.12 3.07 32.46
N CYS A 20 17.43 3.50 31.37
CA CYS A 20 16.78 4.81 31.00
C CYS A 20 17.09 6.13 31.76
N PRO A 21 16.97 7.37 31.18
CA PRO A 21 15.88 7.81 30.27
C PRO A 21 16.21 8.93 29.23
N SER A 22 15.18 9.28 28.45
CA SER A 22 15.02 10.43 27.54
C SER A 22 15.31 11.81 28.16
N VAL A 23 15.95 12.75 27.43
CA VAL A 23 15.68 14.21 27.47
C VAL A 23 16.14 14.89 26.16
N ILE A 24 15.30 15.82 25.69
CA ILE A 24 15.37 16.77 24.58
C ILE A 24 16.50 17.82 24.77
N HIS A 25 17.20 18.22 23.70
CA HIS A 25 17.75 19.58 23.59
C HIS A 25 17.77 20.08 22.13
N LEU A 26 17.27 21.30 21.96
CA LEU A 26 17.20 22.12 20.75
C LEU A 26 18.42 23.05 20.61
N LEU A 27 18.61 23.53 19.37
CA LEU A 27 19.28 24.76 18.88
C LEU A 27 20.76 24.66 18.42
N PRO A 28 21.25 25.53 17.49
CA PRO A 28 20.58 26.25 16.39
C PRO A 28 21.34 26.24 15.04
N PHE A 29 20.69 26.78 14.00
CA PHE A 29 21.21 27.10 12.66
C PHE A 29 22.19 28.30 12.64
N THR A 30 23.15 28.27 11.70
CA THR A 30 23.68 29.47 10.99
C THR A 30 24.06 29.13 9.54
N ASP A 31 23.56 29.94 8.61
CA ASP A 31 23.78 29.90 7.16
C ASP A 31 25.13 30.50 6.71
N ASN A 32 25.80 29.90 5.72
CA ASN A 32 25.97 30.47 4.37
C ASN A 32 26.85 29.59 3.44
N VAL A 33 26.36 29.47 2.21
CA VAL A 33 26.58 28.49 1.10
C VAL A 33 27.63 29.11 0.11
N PRO A 34 28.39 28.40 -0.79
CA PRO A 34 27.78 27.53 -1.81
C PRO A 34 28.56 26.37 -2.46
N GLY A 35 27.77 25.43 -2.98
CA GLY A 35 28.10 24.62 -4.16
C GLY A 35 28.35 23.16 -3.86
N GLU A 36 27.31 22.32 -3.94
CA GLU A 36 27.38 21.05 -4.67
C GLU A 36 25.97 20.45 -4.79
N ASP A 37 25.65 20.04 -6.02
CA ASP A 37 24.40 19.41 -6.42
C ASP A 37 24.19 18.10 -5.65
N HIS A 38 23.30 18.10 -4.66
CA HIS A 38 22.73 16.85 -4.18
C HIS A 38 21.74 16.33 -5.23
N GLN A 39 22.21 15.33 -5.98
CA GLN A 39 21.37 14.43 -6.77
C GLN A 39 20.15 14.01 -5.94
N LEU A 40 18.97 14.39 -6.45
CA LEU A 40 17.69 13.90 -6.01
C LEU A 40 17.70 12.37 -6.12
N SER A 41 17.62 11.69 -4.97
CA SER A 41 17.25 10.29 -4.90
C SER A 41 15.90 10.10 -5.61
N GLU A 42 15.78 9.06 -6.43
CA GLU A 42 14.55 8.71 -7.14
C GLU A 42 13.33 8.66 -6.18
N PRO A 43 12.14 9.14 -6.60
CA PRO A 43 10.98 9.24 -5.73
C PRO A 43 10.50 7.86 -5.30
N SER A 44 10.34 7.65 -3.99
CA SER A 44 10.03 6.37 -3.35
C SER A 44 8.59 5.85 -3.56
N GLY A 45 7.81 6.48 -4.45
CA GLY A 45 6.53 5.96 -4.95
C GLY A 45 5.40 5.85 -3.92
N ILE A 46 5.42 6.65 -2.84
CA ILE A 46 4.45 6.55 -1.74
C ILE A 46 3.09 7.17 -2.11
N PHE A 47 3.09 8.17 -2.99
CA PHE A 47 1.86 8.81 -3.46
C PHE A 47 1.10 7.92 -4.46
N VAL A 48 -0.16 7.62 -4.13
CA VAL A 48 -1.13 7.01 -5.05
C VAL A 48 -1.79 8.07 -5.94
N GLU A 49 -1.97 9.28 -5.40
CA GLU A 49 -2.49 10.44 -6.13
C GLU A 49 -1.69 11.66 -5.70
N ARG A 50 -1.16 12.40 -6.69
CA ARG A 50 -0.35 13.59 -6.49
C ARG A 50 -1.17 14.84 -6.80
N PRO A 51 -1.04 15.93 -6.02
CA PRO A 51 -1.68 17.19 -6.35
C PRO A 51 -1.15 17.73 -7.68
N GLU A 52 -2.05 18.17 -8.55
CA GLU A 52 -1.68 18.74 -9.85
C GLU A 52 -1.68 20.28 -9.82
N SER A 53 -0.88 20.87 -10.70
CA SER A 53 -0.86 22.31 -10.90
C SER A 53 -2.21 22.78 -11.45
N ALA A 54 -2.75 23.86 -10.90
CA ALA A 54 -4.09 24.31 -11.22
C ALA A 54 -4.21 25.83 -11.32
N THR A 55 -5.15 26.26 -12.16
CA THR A 55 -5.52 27.67 -12.26
C THR A 55 -6.78 27.95 -11.46
N ALA A 56 -6.65 28.77 -10.43
CA ALA A 56 -7.75 29.18 -9.57
C ALA A 56 -8.34 30.52 -10.02
N THR A 57 -9.67 30.63 -10.01
CA THR A 57 -10.34 31.93 -10.26
C THR A 57 -10.40 32.74 -8.97
N LYS A 58 -9.99 34.00 -9.02
CA LYS A 58 -10.06 34.92 -7.87
C LYS A 58 -11.46 34.93 -7.23
N GLY A 59 -11.52 34.69 -5.92
CA GLY A 59 -12.74 34.64 -5.11
C GLY A 59 -13.53 33.32 -5.16
N LYS A 60 -13.01 32.27 -5.82
CA LYS A 60 -13.53 30.89 -5.71
C LYS A 60 -12.62 30.04 -4.81
N ASP A 61 -13.14 28.92 -4.36
CA ASP A 61 -12.40 27.93 -3.57
C ASP A 61 -11.70 26.93 -4.49
N ILE A 62 -10.56 26.40 -4.07
CA ILE A 62 -9.84 25.33 -4.77
C ILE A 62 -9.26 24.35 -3.74
N THR A 63 -9.32 23.06 -4.05
CA THR A 63 -8.83 21.98 -3.18
C THR A 63 -7.82 21.13 -3.91
N PHE A 64 -6.70 20.85 -3.25
CA PHE A 64 -5.63 19.98 -3.71
C PHE A 64 -5.65 18.70 -2.88
N VAL A 65 -5.56 17.55 -3.55
CA VAL A 65 -5.67 16.23 -2.92
C VAL A 65 -4.38 15.45 -3.12
N ALA A 66 -3.89 14.85 -2.04
CA ALA A 66 -2.79 13.90 -2.07
C ALA A 66 -3.23 12.59 -1.40
N LYS A 67 -3.05 11.46 -2.07
CA LYS A 67 -3.35 10.13 -1.51
C LYS A 67 -2.09 9.32 -1.31
N VAL A 68 -1.99 8.66 -0.17
CA VAL A 68 -0.82 7.90 0.28
C VAL A 68 -1.24 6.50 0.68
N ASP A 69 -0.60 5.48 0.11
CA ASP A 69 -0.80 4.10 0.54
C ASP A 69 0.00 3.82 1.82
N SER A 70 -0.69 3.34 2.86
CA SER A 70 -0.08 2.97 4.13
C SER A 70 0.16 1.47 4.31
N SER A 71 -0.17 0.65 3.32
CA SER A 71 -0.06 -0.81 3.36
C SER A 71 1.34 -1.32 3.77
N ASN A 72 2.38 -0.59 3.38
CA ASN A 72 3.79 -0.93 3.60
C ASN A 72 4.53 0.13 4.43
N LEU A 73 3.83 0.91 5.27
CA LEU A 73 4.45 1.90 6.15
C LEU A 73 4.49 1.40 7.60
N LEU A 74 5.65 1.49 8.25
CA LEU A 74 5.81 1.08 9.65
C LEU A 74 5.05 1.98 10.64
N ARG A 75 4.74 3.22 10.24
CA ARG A 75 3.96 4.21 11.01
C ARG A 75 3.06 5.03 10.11
N LYS A 76 2.07 5.68 10.73
CA LYS A 76 1.20 6.67 10.08
C LYS A 76 2.06 7.72 9.35
N PRO A 77 1.80 7.97 8.05
CA PRO A 77 2.46 9.03 7.32
C PRO A 77 2.08 10.43 7.86
N ASN A 78 3.05 11.33 7.94
CA ASN A 78 2.86 12.72 8.28
C ASN A 78 2.96 13.57 7.02
N MET A 79 1.96 14.41 6.77
CA MET A 79 1.91 15.30 5.60
C MET A 79 2.22 16.73 6.01
N LYS A 80 3.18 17.35 5.32
CA LYS A 80 3.45 18.78 5.40
C LYS A 80 3.17 19.45 4.07
N TRP A 81 2.51 20.60 4.11
CA TRP A 81 2.27 21.45 2.95
C TRP A 81 3.10 22.72 3.08
N LEU A 82 3.80 23.09 2.03
CA LEU A 82 4.64 24.29 2.00
C LEU A 82 4.35 25.14 0.76
N LYS A 83 4.52 26.46 0.91
CA LYS A 83 4.51 27.43 -0.18
C LYS A 83 5.91 27.98 -0.43
N GLY A 84 6.34 28.01 -1.68
CA GLY A 84 7.69 28.43 -2.07
C GLY A 84 8.80 27.56 -1.45
N LYS A 85 9.97 28.17 -1.20
CA LYS A 85 11.15 27.40 -0.75
C LYS A 85 11.11 26.99 0.74
N TRP A 86 10.34 27.65 1.61
CA TRP A 86 10.48 27.42 3.07
C TRP A 86 9.20 27.60 3.91
N LEU A 87 8.09 28.11 3.36
CA LEU A 87 6.94 28.48 4.19
C LEU A 87 6.06 27.25 4.50
N ASP A 88 6.21 26.69 5.70
CA ASP A 88 5.31 25.66 6.24
C ASP A 88 3.91 26.25 6.50
N LEU A 89 2.90 25.63 5.89
CA LEU A 89 1.52 26.09 5.95
C LEU A 89 0.73 25.51 7.13
N GLY A 90 1.26 24.50 7.83
CA GLY A 90 0.55 23.80 8.91
C GLY A 90 0.13 24.71 10.06
N SER A 91 0.93 25.74 10.37
CA SER A 91 0.62 26.75 11.40
C SER A 91 -0.31 27.88 10.92
N LYS A 92 -0.56 27.97 9.60
CA LYS A 92 -1.42 28.99 8.98
C LYS A 92 -2.85 28.51 8.70
N ALA A 93 -3.23 27.35 9.24
CA ALA A 93 -4.59 26.82 9.14
C ALA A 93 -5.61 27.83 9.71
N GLY A 94 -6.64 28.15 8.93
CA GLY A 94 -7.62 29.19 9.29
C GLY A 94 -8.80 29.25 8.32
N LYS A 95 -9.46 30.41 8.24
CA LYS A 95 -10.64 30.58 7.36
C LYS A 95 -10.29 30.54 5.86
N HIS A 96 -9.09 31.00 5.50
CA HIS A 96 -8.60 31.08 4.10
C HIS A 96 -7.89 29.79 3.65
N LEU A 97 -7.26 29.05 4.57
CA LEU A 97 -6.50 27.84 4.28
C LEU A 97 -6.94 26.71 5.20
N GLN A 98 -7.46 25.62 4.65
CA GLN A 98 -7.99 24.49 5.40
C GLN A 98 -7.28 23.19 5.03
N PHE A 99 -7.11 22.32 6.02
CA PHE A 99 -6.54 20.99 5.83
C PHE A 99 -7.54 19.94 6.31
N LYS A 100 -7.62 18.83 5.58
CA LYS A 100 -8.45 17.70 5.98
C LYS A 100 -7.66 16.41 5.76
N GLU A 101 -7.75 15.52 6.74
CA GLU A 101 -7.16 14.18 6.67
C GLU A 101 -8.26 13.14 6.83
N VAL A 102 -8.28 12.16 5.94
CA VAL A 102 -9.22 11.02 5.99
C VAL A 102 -8.44 9.73 5.76
N TYR A 103 -8.70 8.71 6.58
CA TYR A 103 -8.13 7.37 6.41
C TYR A 103 -9.23 6.37 6.03
N ASP A 104 -9.06 5.69 4.89
CA ASP A 104 -9.91 4.59 4.49
C ASP A 104 -9.29 3.25 4.91
N ARG A 105 -9.98 2.55 5.83
CA ARG A 105 -9.52 1.26 6.38
C ARG A 105 -9.55 0.12 5.36
N ASN A 106 -10.42 0.19 4.35
CA ASN A 106 -10.60 -0.88 3.38
C ASN A 106 -9.48 -0.86 2.35
N THR A 107 -9.14 0.34 1.86
CA THR A 107 -8.08 0.54 0.87
C THR A 107 -6.71 0.80 1.51
N LYS A 108 -6.66 1.06 2.83
CA LYS A 108 -5.46 1.48 3.58
C LYS A 108 -4.83 2.77 3.05
N ILE A 109 -5.63 3.65 2.44
CA ILE A 109 -5.17 4.92 1.88
C ILE A 109 -5.47 6.08 2.83
N TYR A 110 -4.47 6.92 3.07
CA TYR A 110 -4.65 8.24 3.65
C TYR A 110 -4.88 9.27 2.55
N THR A 111 -5.93 10.07 2.69
CA THR A 111 -6.23 11.22 1.83
C THR A 111 -5.98 12.51 2.61
N TYR A 112 -5.10 13.37 2.08
CA TYR A 112 -4.78 14.68 2.62
C TYR A 112 -5.27 15.74 1.64
N GLU A 113 -6.15 16.62 2.10
CA GLU A 113 -6.68 17.74 1.32
C GLU A 113 -6.13 19.07 1.86
N MET A 114 -5.72 19.96 0.96
CA MET A 114 -5.45 21.37 1.24
C MET A 114 -6.42 22.22 0.41
N SER A 115 -7.23 23.04 1.08
CA SER A 115 -8.19 23.93 0.42
C SER A 115 -7.82 25.39 0.64
N LEU A 116 -7.75 26.16 -0.44
CA LEU A 116 -7.72 27.63 -0.43
C LEU A 116 -9.15 28.13 -0.62
N ILE A 117 -9.66 28.86 0.34
CA ILE A 117 -11.04 29.37 0.38
C ILE A 117 -11.02 30.84 -0.04
N LYS A 118 -11.75 31.21 -1.09
CA LYS A 118 -11.77 32.55 -1.71
C LYS A 118 -10.38 33.03 -2.15
N VAL A 119 -9.82 32.33 -3.13
CA VAL A 119 -8.47 32.57 -3.67
C VAL A 119 -8.20 34.06 -4.00
N VAL A 120 -7.05 34.58 -3.57
CA VAL A 120 -6.54 35.94 -3.82
C VAL A 120 -5.26 35.92 -4.65
N ASP A 121 -4.83 37.07 -5.19
CA ASP A 121 -3.65 37.14 -6.06
C ASP A 121 -2.37 36.63 -5.37
N GLY A 122 -2.25 36.88 -4.06
CA GLY A 122 -1.15 36.40 -3.22
C GLY A 122 -1.14 34.87 -2.97
N ASP A 123 -2.16 34.13 -3.41
CA ASP A 123 -2.16 32.67 -3.38
C ASP A 123 -1.40 32.06 -4.57
N ALA A 124 -1.06 32.84 -5.60
CA ALA A 124 -0.26 32.36 -6.72
C ALA A 124 1.14 31.90 -6.27
N GLY A 125 1.70 30.94 -6.99
CA GLY A 125 3.08 30.46 -6.82
C GLY A 125 3.21 28.95 -6.67
N GLY A 126 4.45 28.50 -6.44
CA GLY A 126 4.78 27.10 -6.25
C GLY A 126 4.46 26.60 -4.85
N TYR A 127 3.89 25.41 -4.77
CA TYR A 127 3.58 24.67 -3.57
C TYR A 127 4.28 23.32 -3.59
N ARG A 128 4.51 22.75 -2.41
CA ARG A 128 5.00 21.39 -2.28
C ARG A 128 4.34 20.68 -1.11
N CYS A 129 4.14 19.39 -1.25
CA CYS A 129 3.76 18.52 -0.15
C CYS A 129 4.86 17.48 0.09
N GLU A 130 5.17 17.28 1.36
CA GLU A 130 6.20 16.35 1.83
C GLU A 130 5.51 15.32 2.72
N VAL A 131 5.57 14.04 2.31
CA VAL A 131 5.10 12.94 3.13
C VAL A 131 6.29 12.25 3.78
N THR A 132 6.21 12.05 5.09
CA THR A 132 7.26 11.37 5.87
C THR A 132 6.67 10.28 6.75
N SER A 133 7.24 9.08 6.70
CA SER A 133 7.04 8.01 7.68
C SER A 133 8.40 7.57 8.23
N LYS A 134 8.42 6.65 9.20
CA LYS A 134 9.63 6.24 9.92
C LYS A 134 10.74 5.73 8.98
N ASP A 135 10.35 5.15 7.85
CA ASP A 135 11.19 4.40 6.93
C ASP A 135 11.13 4.90 5.47
N LYS A 136 10.25 5.86 5.16
CA LYS A 136 10.07 6.37 3.79
C LYS A 136 9.70 7.85 3.77
N CYS A 137 10.20 8.58 2.77
CA CYS A 137 9.81 9.95 2.47
C CYS A 137 9.60 10.15 0.96
N ASP A 138 8.63 10.98 0.58
CA ASP A 138 8.39 11.39 -0.80
C ASP A 138 7.92 12.84 -0.87
N ILE A 139 8.17 13.52 -1.98
CA ILE A 139 7.91 14.96 -2.17
C ILE A 139 7.20 15.17 -3.50
N CYS A 140 6.18 16.02 -3.51
CA CYS A 140 5.51 16.46 -4.73
C CYS A 140 5.43 17.98 -4.78
N THR A 141 5.67 18.56 -5.96
CA THR A 141 5.58 20.00 -6.21
C THR A 141 4.50 20.30 -7.24
N PHE A 142 3.75 21.38 -7.05
CA PHE A 142 2.70 21.83 -7.96
C PHE A 142 2.58 23.35 -7.93
N GLU A 143 1.94 23.94 -8.93
CA GLU A 143 1.82 25.38 -9.08
C GLU A 143 0.37 25.86 -9.05
N VAL A 144 0.13 26.99 -8.37
CA VAL A 144 -1.17 27.67 -8.37
C VAL A 144 -1.04 28.95 -9.17
N THR A 145 -1.84 29.06 -10.22
CA THR A 145 -1.97 30.29 -11.02
C THR A 145 -3.32 30.94 -10.73
N VAL A 146 -3.38 32.26 -10.58
CA VAL A 146 -4.64 32.96 -10.23
C VAL A 146 -5.13 33.76 -11.43
N GLN A 147 -6.31 33.42 -11.94
CA GLN A 147 -7.01 34.17 -12.98
C GLN A 147 -8.03 35.13 -12.36
N GLY A 148 -7.93 36.41 -12.71
CA GLY A 148 -8.93 37.41 -12.33
C GLY A 148 -10.26 37.19 -13.06
N ARG A 149 -11.39 37.33 -12.34
CA ARG A 149 -12.70 37.49 -13.00
C ARG A 149 -12.64 38.67 -13.95
N CYS A 150 -12.87 38.45 -15.25
CA CYS A 150 -13.26 39.51 -16.16
C CYS A 150 -14.75 39.82 -15.93
N THR A 151 -15.05 40.52 -14.84
CA THR A 151 -16.23 41.39 -14.80
C THR A 151 -15.91 42.61 -15.65
N GLN A 152 -16.87 43.03 -16.46
CA GLN A 152 -16.90 44.34 -17.09
C GLN A 152 -16.69 45.43 -16.04
N GLN A 153 -15.42 45.81 -15.80
CA GLN A 153 -14.92 47.10 -15.35
C GLN A 153 -13.47 46.95 -14.88
N ALA A 154 -12.59 47.73 -15.52
CA ALA A 154 -11.27 48.16 -15.04
C ALA A 154 -10.16 47.10 -14.85
N LYS A 155 -9.19 47.18 -15.77
CA LYS A 155 -7.79 46.76 -15.65
C LYS A 155 -7.09 47.43 -14.46
N ARG A 156 -6.24 46.67 -13.73
CA ARG A 156 -4.81 46.91 -13.41
C ARG A 156 -4.34 45.85 -12.37
N HIS A 157 -3.38 44.98 -12.72
CA HIS A 157 -1.96 44.94 -12.24
C HIS A 157 -1.84 45.15 -10.72
N GLY A 158 -1.23 44.30 -9.88
CA GLY A 158 -0.09 43.38 -10.00
C GLY A 158 0.87 43.70 -8.82
N ASP A 159 1.21 42.68 -8.01
CA ASP A 159 2.23 42.51 -6.94
C ASP A 159 3.09 43.72 -6.47
N ALA A 160 3.49 43.88 -5.19
CA ALA A 160 3.99 42.89 -4.23
C ALA A 160 4.06 43.45 -2.77
N GLY A 161 4.14 42.55 -1.78
CA GLY A 161 5.08 42.67 -0.66
C GLY A 161 4.55 43.06 0.73
N GLU A 162 4.75 42.13 1.68
CA GLU A 162 4.68 42.20 3.16
C GLU A 162 5.34 43.49 3.73
N ASP A 163 4.92 44.09 4.85
CA ASP A 163 4.87 43.45 6.17
C ASP A 163 4.05 44.24 7.23
N ALA A 164 3.78 43.55 8.33
CA ALA A 164 2.81 43.79 9.41
C ALA A 164 2.74 45.18 10.09
N GLY A 165 1.52 45.52 10.53
CA GLY A 165 1.23 46.56 11.51
C GLY A 165 -0.29 46.71 11.73
N ASP A 166 -0.79 46.07 12.78
CA ASP A 166 -2.19 46.00 13.20
C ASP A 166 -2.89 47.37 13.43
N LEU A 167 -4.17 47.42 12.99
CA LEU A 167 -5.35 48.15 13.54
C LEU A 167 -5.32 49.69 13.62
N ASP A 168 -6.38 50.47 13.38
CA ASP A 168 -7.71 50.38 12.76
C ASP A 168 -8.13 51.85 12.45
N PHE A 169 -9.14 51.96 11.60
CA PHE A 169 -9.67 53.04 10.79
C PHE A 169 -9.78 54.47 11.35
N SER A 170 -9.77 55.39 10.38
CA SER A 170 -10.54 56.65 10.32
C SER A 170 -9.97 57.90 11.01
N ALA A 171 -8.92 58.47 10.41
CA ALA A 171 -8.68 59.93 10.35
C ALA A 171 -7.51 60.15 9.36
N LEU A 172 -7.71 60.47 8.08
CA LEU A 172 -8.43 61.66 7.61
C LEU A 172 -8.05 62.85 8.48
N LEU A 173 -6.86 63.41 8.25
CA LEU A 173 -6.71 64.78 7.71
C LEU A 173 -5.30 65.33 7.99
N LYS A 174 -4.69 65.79 6.89
CA LYS A 174 -3.85 66.99 6.77
C LYS A 174 -2.36 66.89 7.13
N LYS A 175 -1.56 66.77 6.06
CA LYS A 175 -0.61 67.77 5.48
C LYS A 175 0.68 67.09 5.04
N ARG A 176 0.83 66.86 3.72
CA ARG A 176 1.69 67.62 2.78
C ARG A 176 3.20 67.43 3.01
N TYR A 177 3.85 66.80 2.02
CA TYR A 177 4.79 67.47 1.10
C TYR A 177 4.71 66.77 -0.27
N GLU A 178 4.20 67.50 -1.27
CA GLU A 178 4.34 67.18 -2.70
C GLU A 178 5.71 67.71 -3.17
N VAL A 179 6.44 66.91 -3.94
CA VAL A 179 7.47 67.41 -4.85
C VAL A 179 6.98 67.12 -6.25
N ASP A 180 6.65 68.17 -6.98
CA ASP A 180 6.15 68.13 -8.35
C ASP A 180 7.35 67.92 -9.29
N VAL A 181 7.46 66.73 -9.88
CA VAL A 181 8.53 66.40 -10.84
C VAL A 181 7.92 66.38 -12.24
N ASP A 182 8.30 67.36 -13.06
CA ASP A 182 7.84 67.49 -14.46
C ASP A 182 8.56 66.46 -15.37
N VAL A 183 7.97 65.27 -15.44
CA VAL A 183 8.47 64.12 -16.22
C VAL A 183 8.61 64.42 -17.71
N TRP A 184 7.85 65.39 -18.27
CA TRP A 184 7.95 65.75 -19.69
C TRP A 184 9.26 66.47 -20.01
N ASN A 185 9.71 67.36 -19.12
CA ASN A 185 10.99 68.05 -19.29
C ASN A 185 12.21 67.15 -19.09
N ILE A 186 12.07 66.04 -18.35
CA ILE A 186 13.14 65.04 -18.13
C ILE A 186 13.31 64.10 -19.33
N LEU A 187 12.22 63.75 -20.03
CA LEU A 187 12.25 62.74 -21.10
C LEU A 187 12.33 63.31 -22.53
N LYS A 188 12.09 64.62 -22.73
CA LYS A 188 12.01 65.24 -24.07
C LYS A 188 13.31 65.17 -24.89
N ASP A 189 14.46 65.15 -24.23
CA ASP A 189 15.79 65.18 -24.87
C ASP A 189 16.58 63.86 -24.67
N ALA A 190 16.04 62.91 -23.91
CA ALA A 190 16.67 61.60 -23.65
C ALA A 190 16.33 60.58 -24.76
N LYS A 191 17.25 59.64 -25.04
CA LYS A 191 17.03 58.59 -26.04
C LYS A 191 16.07 57.52 -25.49
N PRO A 192 15.19 56.92 -26.32
CA PRO A 192 14.18 55.97 -25.85
C PRO A 192 14.71 54.74 -25.10
N CYS A 193 15.96 54.33 -25.37
CA CYS A 193 16.63 53.23 -24.68
C CYS A 193 17.01 53.56 -23.22
N ASP A 194 17.07 54.84 -22.85
CA ASP A 194 17.47 55.31 -21.52
C ASP A 194 16.25 55.61 -20.62
N TYR A 195 15.03 55.50 -21.14
CA TYR A 195 13.81 55.87 -20.43
C TYR A 195 13.55 54.98 -19.21
N GLU A 196 13.82 53.67 -19.29
CA GLU A 196 13.67 52.76 -18.14
C GLU A 196 14.69 53.07 -17.04
N LYS A 197 15.90 53.50 -17.42
CA LYS A 197 16.97 53.86 -16.47
C LYS A 197 16.66 55.15 -15.73
N ILE A 198 16.20 56.19 -16.45
CA ILE A 198 15.78 57.48 -15.88
C ILE A 198 14.51 57.33 -15.03
N ALA A 199 13.57 56.49 -15.45
CA ALA A 199 12.35 56.21 -14.68
C ALA A 199 12.65 55.53 -13.33
N PHE A 200 13.62 54.62 -13.30
CA PHE A 200 14.06 53.95 -12.08
C PHE A 200 14.75 54.92 -11.10
N GLU A 201 15.61 55.83 -11.60
CA GLU A 201 16.29 56.85 -10.79
C GLU A 201 15.34 57.83 -10.09
N TYR A 202 14.17 58.09 -10.68
CA TYR A 202 13.17 59.02 -10.16
C TYR A 202 11.91 58.32 -9.60
N GLY A 203 11.95 57.01 -9.40
CA GLY A 203 10.88 56.25 -8.73
C GLY A 203 9.58 56.10 -9.51
N ILE A 204 9.62 56.16 -10.85
CA ILE A 204 8.46 56.05 -11.74
C ILE A 204 8.24 54.58 -12.12
N THR A 205 7.13 53.99 -11.66
CA THR A 205 6.88 52.54 -11.73
C THR A 205 6.02 52.06 -12.92
N ASP A 206 5.36 52.97 -13.66
CA ASP A 206 4.54 52.64 -14.86
C ASP A 206 4.86 53.56 -16.06
N LEU A 207 6.09 53.46 -16.56
CA LEU A 207 6.59 54.23 -17.71
C LEU A 207 5.80 53.94 -19.00
N ARG A 208 5.39 52.68 -19.21
CA ARG A 208 4.70 52.22 -20.43
C ARG A 208 3.27 52.78 -20.51
N GLY A 209 2.58 52.90 -19.36
CA GLY A 209 1.28 53.57 -19.24
C GLY A 209 1.37 55.08 -19.50
N LEU A 210 2.42 55.74 -19.01
CA LEU A 210 2.66 57.18 -19.16
C LEU A 210 2.92 57.57 -20.63
N LEU A 211 3.80 56.83 -21.32
CA LEU A 211 4.12 57.04 -22.74
C LEU A 211 2.91 56.81 -23.67
N THR A 212 2.02 55.89 -23.29
CA THR A 212 0.79 55.60 -24.06
C THR A 212 -0.24 56.73 -23.95
N ARG A 213 -0.28 57.44 -22.81
CA ARG A 213 -1.12 58.64 -22.60
C ARG A 213 -0.62 59.86 -23.38
N LEU A 214 0.69 60.07 -23.42
CA LEU A 214 1.31 61.17 -24.18
C LEU A 214 1.08 61.04 -25.69
N LYS A 215 1.08 59.81 -26.24
CA LYS A 215 0.74 59.56 -27.66
C LYS A 215 -0.71 59.88 -28.01
N LYS A 216 -1.64 59.80 -27.05
CA LYS A 216 -3.07 60.10 -27.25
C LYS A 216 -3.39 61.60 -27.24
N MET A 217 -2.52 62.45 -26.69
CA MET A 217 -2.73 63.90 -26.64
C MET A 217 -2.31 64.67 -27.91
N LYS A 218 -1.87 63.97 -28.99
CA LYS A 218 -1.21 64.60 -30.15
C LYS A 218 -2.02 64.70 -31.46
N LYS A 219 -3.35 64.55 -31.45
CA LYS A 219 -4.16 64.72 -32.68
C LYS A 219 -5.48 65.47 -32.46
N VAL A 220 -5.44 66.81 -32.58
CA VAL A 220 -6.58 67.69 -32.94
C VAL A 220 -6.06 68.92 -33.75
N GLU A 221 -6.43 68.98 -35.05
CA GLU A 221 -6.60 70.12 -36.03
C GLU A 221 -5.44 71.12 -36.39
N PRO A 222 -5.47 72.00 -37.47
CA PRO A 222 -6.59 72.58 -38.29
C PRO A 222 -6.40 72.85 -39.84
N LYS A 223 -7.39 73.58 -40.46
CA LYS A 223 -7.78 73.85 -41.89
C LYS A 223 -7.24 75.14 -42.60
N LYS A 224 -7.45 75.25 -43.94
CA LYS A 224 -7.15 76.34 -44.94
C LYS A 224 -8.39 77.23 -45.28
N SER A 225 -8.20 78.46 -45.79
CA SER A 225 -9.16 79.58 -46.00
C SER A 225 -10.12 79.49 -47.22
N ASP A 226 -11.30 80.14 -47.18
CA ASP A 226 -12.49 79.95 -48.05
C ASP A 226 -12.96 81.28 -48.72
N ALA A 227 -13.26 81.34 -50.03
CA ALA A 227 -13.56 82.59 -50.78
C ALA A 227 -15.01 83.11 -50.66
N PHE A 228 -15.90 82.31 -50.07
CA PHE A 228 -17.31 82.67 -49.84
C PHE A 228 -17.54 82.98 -48.36
N LEU A 229 -18.20 84.10 -48.05
CA LEU A 229 -18.67 84.39 -46.69
C LEU A 229 -19.91 83.56 -46.35
N LYS A 230 -20.81 83.37 -47.34
CA LYS A 230 -21.96 82.47 -47.26
C LYS A 230 -22.16 81.78 -48.61
N LYS A 231 -22.02 80.45 -48.62
CA LYS A 231 -22.23 79.60 -49.79
C LYS A 231 -23.73 79.35 -50.02
N LEU A 232 -24.07 78.86 -51.22
CA LEU A 232 -25.44 78.45 -51.54
C LEU A 232 -25.95 77.39 -50.55
N GLU A 233 -27.19 77.52 -50.11
CA GLU A 233 -27.83 76.53 -49.23
C GLU A 233 -28.16 75.27 -50.04
N ALA A 234 -27.83 74.09 -49.51
CA ALA A 234 -27.82 72.82 -50.26
C ALA A 234 -29.20 72.32 -50.72
N ALA A 235 -30.30 72.96 -50.31
CA ALA A 235 -31.65 72.55 -50.68
C ALA A 235 -32.65 73.71 -50.58
N TYR A 236 -33.55 73.78 -51.56
CA TYR A 236 -34.69 74.68 -51.56
C TYR A 236 -35.94 73.93 -52.04
N SER A 237 -37.03 74.01 -51.28
CA SER A 237 -38.34 73.46 -51.67
C SER A 237 -39.28 74.60 -52.05
N VAL A 238 -39.87 74.54 -53.23
CA VAL A 238 -40.77 75.59 -53.74
C VAL A 238 -41.94 74.96 -54.48
N GLU A 239 -43.18 75.34 -54.14
CA GLU A 239 -44.37 74.83 -54.83
C GLU A 239 -44.40 75.24 -56.31
N LYS A 240 -44.97 74.38 -57.16
CA LYS A 240 -45.12 74.63 -58.60
C LYS A 240 -45.79 76.00 -58.85
N GLY A 241 -45.13 76.86 -59.63
CA GLY A 241 -45.62 78.21 -59.97
C GLY A 241 -45.17 79.33 -59.03
N LYS A 242 -44.53 79.04 -57.90
CA LYS A 242 -43.91 80.06 -57.02
C LYS A 242 -42.51 80.44 -57.52
N LYS A 243 -41.94 81.52 -56.97
CA LYS A 243 -40.56 81.96 -57.25
C LYS A 243 -39.60 81.48 -56.15
N ILE A 244 -38.34 81.29 -56.50
CA ILE A 244 -37.25 80.86 -55.60
C ILE A 244 -36.06 81.81 -55.74
N HIS A 245 -35.34 82.02 -54.65
CA HIS A 245 -34.17 82.91 -54.58
C HIS A 245 -32.94 82.10 -54.13
N LEU A 246 -31.94 81.97 -55.00
CA LEU A 246 -30.65 81.36 -54.73
C LEU A 246 -29.65 82.49 -54.43
N MET A 247 -29.09 82.54 -53.23
CA MET A 247 -28.26 83.67 -52.79
C MET A 247 -26.89 83.22 -52.28
N VAL A 248 -25.84 83.95 -52.65
CA VAL A 248 -24.49 83.82 -52.09
C VAL A 248 -24.01 85.15 -51.50
N GLU A 249 -23.12 85.08 -50.51
CA GLU A 249 -22.38 86.23 -49.98
C GLU A 249 -20.88 86.08 -50.24
N LEU A 250 -20.29 87.09 -50.86
CA LEU A 250 -18.89 87.10 -51.28
C LEU A 250 -18.01 87.89 -50.31
N ALA A 251 -16.77 87.44 -50.13
CA ALA A 251 -15.77 88.17 -49.34
C ALA A 251 -15.27 89.44 -50.07
N ASP A 252 -15.23 89.42 -51.41
CA ASP A 252 -14.91 90.57 -52.25
C ASP A 252 -16.18 91.13 -52.93
N LEU A 253 -16.48 92.40 -52.66
CA LEU A 253 -17.64 93.13 -53.17
C LEU A 253 -17.61 93.34 -54.69
N ASN A 254 -16.44 93.30 -55.32
CA ASN A 254 -16.24 93.58 -56.74
C ASN A 254 -15.96 92.32 -57.57
N ALA A 255 -15.96 91.14 -56.97
CA ALA A 255 -15.67 89.90 -57.68
C ALA A 255 -16.73 89.61 -58.77
N PRO A 256 -16.32 89.35 -60.03
CA PRO A 256 -17.24 88.98 -61.10
C PRO A 256 -17.76 87.55 -60.89
N ILE A 257 -19.06 87.34 -61.12
CA ILE A 257 -19.70 86.02 -60.94
C ILE A 257 -20.46 85.55 -62.17
N LYS A 258 -20.67 84.24 -62.26
CA LYS A 258 -21.53 83.60 -63.27
C LYS A 258 -22.44 82.56 -62.64
N TRP A 259 -23.66 82.44 -63.16
CA TRP A 259 -24.62 81.41 -62.77
C TRP A 259 -24.73 80.34 -63.85
N LEU A 260 -24.67 79.06 -63.45
CA LEU A 260 -24.85 77.93 -64.36
C LEU A 260 -26.03 77.07 -63.93
N LYS A 261 -26.73 76.47 -64.91
CA LYS A 261 -27.72 75.39 -64.73
C LYS A 261 -27.19 74.16 -65.43
N ASN A 262 -26.98 73.07 -64.70
CA ASN A 262 -26.38 71.82 -65.19
C ASN A 262 -25.08 72.07 -65.97
N GLY A 263 -24.22 72.97 -65.46
CA GLY A 263 -22.95 73.32 -66.08
C GLY A 263 -23.00 74.26 -67.30
N GLN A 264 -24.17 74.76 -67.70
CA GLN A 264 -24.32 75.77 -68.77
C GLN A 264 -24.64 77.16 -68.22
N GLU A 265 -23.94 78.20 -68.70
CA GLU A 265 -24.12 79.59 -68.26
C GLU A 265 -25.52 80.11 -68.62
N ILE A 266 -26.25 80.62 -67.62
CA ILE A 266 -27.59 81.18 -67.78
C ILE A 266 -27.49 82.69 -67.98
N LYS A 267 -28.27 83.24 -68.91
CA LYS A 267 -28.39 84.69 -69.12
C LYS A 267 -29.67 85.27 -68.48
N PRO A 268 -29.67 86.55 -68.07
CA PRO A 268 -30.86 87.21 -67.53
C PRO A 268 -32.06 87.13 -68.50
N SER A 269 -33.25 86.84 -67.97
CA SER A 269 -34.52 86.77 -68.71
C SER A 269 -35.72 86.99 -67.78
N ALA A 270 -36.94 86.99 -68.31
CA ALA A 270 -38.15 87.02 -67.47
C ALA A 270 -38.24 85.82 -66.49
N LYS A 271 -37.57 84.71 -66.83
CA LYS A 271 -37.50 83.48 -66.02
C LYS A 271 -36.39 83.53 -64.97
N TYR A 272 -35.22 84.04 -65.32
CA TYR A 272 -34.01 84.10 -64.48
C TYR A 272 -33.58 85.55 -64.26
N VAL A 273 -33.71 86.05 -63.03
CA VAL A 273 -33.38 87.45 -62.68
C VAL A 273 -32.17 87.46 -61.74
N PHE A 274 -31.16 88.28 -62.07
CA PHE A 274 -29.93 88.42 -61.27
C PHE A 274 -29.92 89.77 -60.54
N GLU A 275 -29.65 89.74 -59.24
CA GLU A 275 -29.58 90.94 -58.40
C GLU A 275 -28.26 90.97 -57.62
N SER A 276 -27.64 92.14 -57.52
CA SER A 276 -26.38 92.36 -56.80
C SER A 276 -26.53 93.53 -55.84
N VAL A 277 -26.52 93.25 -54.53
CA VAL A 277 -26.70 94.27 -53.47
C VAL A 277 -25.64 94.05 -52.39
N GLY A 278 -24.68 94.98 -52.27
CA GLY A 278 -23.55 94.83 -51.35
C GLY A 278 -22.75 93.56 -51.63
N ASN A 279 -22.53 92.73 -50.60
CA ASN A 279 -21.83 91.45 -50.71
C ASN A 279 -22.72 90.31 -51.21
N LYS A 280 -24.03 90.54 -51.41
CA LYS A 280 -24.99 89.53 -51.84
C LYS A 280 -25.12 89.46 -53.35
N ARG A 281 -25.22 88.24 -53.88
CA ARG A 281 -25.58 87.95 -55.26
C ARG A 281 -26.73 86.95 -55.26
N THR A 282 -27.83 87.31 -55.91
CA THR A 282 -29.07 86.51 -55.90
C THR A 282 -29.51 86.16 -57.32
N LEU A 283 -29.78 84.87 -57.56
CA LEU A 283 -30.50 84.36 -58.72
C LEU A 283 -31.95 84.06 -58.32
N THR A 284 -32.91 84.75 -58.94
CA THR A 284 -34.34 84.48 -58.78
C THR A 284 -34.87 83.69 -59.97
N ILE A 285 -35.50 82.55 -59.70
CA ILE A 285 -36.20 81.76 -60.73
C ILE A 285 -37.70 81.96 -60.54
N ASN A 286 -38.37 82.56 -61.53
CA ASN A 286 -39.79 82.86 -61.48
C ASN A 286 -40.64 81.68 -62.00
N LYS A 287 -41.83 81.45 -61.43
CA LYS A 287 -42.80 80.44 -61.89
C LYS A 287 -42.17 79.04 -62.04
N CYS A 288 -41.58 78.49 -60.98
CA CYS A 288 -40.85 77.23 -61.00
C CYS A 288 -41.70 76.05 -61.50
N ASN A 289 -41.12 75.20 -62.35
CA ASN A 289 -41.72 73.99 -62.88
C ASN A 289 -40.72 72.82 -62.89
N LEU A 290 -41.15 71.64 -63.33
CA LEU A 290 -40.34 70.41 -63.29
C LEU A 290 -39.04 70.51 -64.11
N SER A 291 -38.99 71.32 -65.17
CA SER A 291 -37.76 71.52 -65.96
C SER A 291 -36.73 72.42 -65.25
N ASP A 292 -37.11 73.06 -64.15
CA ASP A 292 -36.21 73.85 -63.31
C ASP A 292 -35.51 73.02 -62.24
N ASP A 293 -35.87 71.74 -62.09
CA ASP A 293 -35.16 70.74 -61.28
C ASP A 293 -33.79 70.45 -61.93
N ALA A 294 -32.75 71.05 -61.35
CA ALA A 294 -31.41 71.09 -61.92
C ALA A 294 -30.37 71.47 -60.87
N ALA A 295 -29.10 71.18 -61.18
CA ALA A 295 -27.98 71.70 -60.42
C ALA A 295 -27.73 73.17 -60.81
N TYR A 296 -27.78 74.07 -59.84
CA TYR A 296 -27.41 75.48 -60.04
C TYR A 296 -26.06 75.77 -59.39
N GLU A 297 -25.19 76.45 -60.13
CA GLU A 297 -23.83 76.75 -59.69
C GLU A 297 -23.58 78.24 -59.72
N CYS A 298 -22.93 78.77 -58.68
CA CYS A 298 -22.33 80.10 -58.70
C CYS A 298 -20.81 79.96 -58.81
N VAL A 299 -20.23 80.64 -59.79
CA VAL A 299 -18.79 80.58 -60.07
C VAL A 299 -18.18 81.95 -59.87
N VAL A 300 -17.12 82.01 -59.07
CA VAL A 300 -16.35 83.22 -58.74
C VAL A 300 -14.87 82.91 -58.95
N GLY A 301 -14.27 83.48 -60.00
CA GLY A 301 -12.92 83.10 -60.42
C GLY A 301 -12.84 81.63 -60.86
N GLU A 302 -12.00 80.84 -60.19
CA GLU A 302 -11.83 79.39 -60.42
C GLU A 302 -12.63 78.50 -59.45
N GLU A 303 -13.23 79.07 -58.41
CA GLU A 303 -14.05 78.30 -57.45
C GLU A 303 -15.49 78.14 -57.94
N LYS A 304 -15.98 76.90 -57.92
CA LYS A 304 -17.37 76.54 -58.24
C LYS A 304 -18.08 76.00 -57.00
N PHE A 305 -19.27 76.52 -56.71
CA PHE A 305 -20.16 75.92 -55.71
C PHE A 305 -21.46 75.47 -56.34
N THR A 306 -21.70 74.15 -56.29
CA THR A 306 -22.87 73.48 -56.84
C THR A 306 -23.93 73.26 -55.76
N VAL A 307 -25.18 73.56 -56.08
CA VAL A 307 -26.35 73.18 -55.27
C VAL A 307 -27.39 72.46 -56.12
N PHE A 308 -27.96 71.39 -55.56
CA PHE A 308 -29.07 70.63 -56.13
C PHE A 308 -30.41 71.28 -55.78
N GLY A 309 -31.23 71.60 -56.78
CA GLY A 309 -32.58 72.12 -56.60
C GLY A 309 -33.63 71.11 -57.03
N GLY A 310 -34.27 70.43 -56.09
CA GLY A 310 -35.39 69.50 -56.32
C GLY A 310 -36.64 69.89 -55.52
N ILE A 311 -37.77 70.02 -56.21
CA ILE A 311 -39.11 70.28 -55.64
C ILE A 311 -39.84 68.94 -55.47
N LEU A 312 -40.28 68.58 -54.25
CA LEU A 312 -41.01 67.32 -53.99
C LEU A 312 -42.53 67.53 -53.79
N LEU A 313 -43.35 66.69 -54.46
CA LEU A 313 -44.81 66.59 -54.28
C LEU A 313 -45.20 65.32 -53.51
N SER A 314 -46.26 65.45 -52.70
CA SER A 314 -46.75 64.58 -51.64
C SER A 314 -47.55 63.33 -52.09
N ASP A 315 -47.05 62.12 -51.80
CA ASP A 315 -47.79 61.06 -51.08
C ASP A 315 -46.84 59.90 -50.78
N GLY A 316 -46.79 59.45 -49.52
CA GLY A 316 -45.68 58.67 -48.99
C GLY A 316 -45.48 57.31 -49.65
N ARG A 317 -44.28 57.10 -50.19
CA ARG A 317 -43.85 55.88 -50.90
C ARG A 317 -42.59 55.32 -50.27
N GLY A 318 -42.55 54.00 -50.10
CA GLY A 318 -41.36 53.28 -49.65
C GLY A 318 -40.51 52.86 -50.85
N MET A 319 -39.19 53.05 -50.80
CA MET A 319 -38.26 52.56 -51.82
C MET A 319 -37.19 51.67 -51.19
N LYS A 320 -36.75 50.65 -51.92
CA LYS A 320 -35.59 49.81 -51.61
C LYS A 320 -34.59 49.93 -52.76
N ASP A 321 -33.36 50.37 -52.48
CA ASP A 321 -32.29 50.52 -53.47
C ASP A 321 -32.72 51.28 -54.75
N GLY A 322 -33.57 52.29 -54.59
CA GLY A 322 -34.11 53.10 -55.68
C GLY A 322 -35.32 52.52 -56.43
N VAL A 323 -35.81 51.34 -56.04
CA VAL A 323 -37.02 50.71 -56.62
C VAL A 323 -38.22 50.92 -55.70
N GLU A 324 -39.35 51.35 -56.26
CA GLU A 324 -40.60 51.59 -55.53
C GLU A 324 -41.20 50.26 -55.02
N LEU A 325 -41.43 50.17 -53.71
CA LEU A 325 -42.11 49.04 -53.08
C LEU A 325 -43.62 49.23 -53.27
N ASN A 326 -44.21 48.58 -54.29
CA ASN A 326 -45.64 48.70 -54.59
C ASN A 326 -46.45 47.54 -53.97
N ARG A 327 -47.78 47.72 -53.85
CA ARG A 327 -48.70 46.74 -53.25
C ARG A 327 -48.94 45.50 -54.14
N GLU A 328 -48.50 45.53 -55.39
CA GLU A 328 -48.75 44.53 -56.44
C GLU A 328 -47.54 43.63 -56.74
N THR A 329 -46.30 44.05 -56.44
CA THR A 329 -45.05 43.30 -56.66
C THR A 329 -44.52 42.63 -55.39
N ALA A 330 -45.09 42.93 -54.22
CA ALA A 330 -44.47 42.68 -52.92
C ALA A 330 -45.17 41.65 -52.01
N GLY A 331 -46.27 41.03 -52.43
CA GLY A 331 -46.91 39.89 -51.74
C GLY A 331 -47.03 40.01 -50.21
N SER A 332 -46.96 38.87 -49.50
CA SER A 332 -46.97 38.79 -48.03
C SER A 332 -45.64 39.19 -47.37
N LYS A 333 -44.59 39.51 -48.16
CA LYS A 333 -43.22 39.75 -47.68
C LYS A 333 -43.05 41.15 -47.08
N TYR A 334 -43.55 42.20 -47.74
CA TYR A 334 -43.48 43.58 -47.27
C TYR A 334 -44.85 44.09 -46.86
N ARG A 335 -45.03 44.47 -45.59
CA ARG A 335 -46.30 44.97 -45.04
C ARG A 335 -46.14 46.36 -44.46
N PHE A 336 -46.90 47.32 -45.00
CA PHE A 336 -46.94 48.69 -44.50
C PHE A 336 -48.07 48.86 -43.49
N LYS A 337 -47.75 49.38 -42.30
CA LYS A 337 -48.71 49.73 -41.25
C LYS A 337 -48.59 51.22 -40.92
N LYS A 338 -49.72 51.90 -40.84
CA LYS A 338 -49.81 53.28 -40.36
C LYS A 338 -50.48 53.29 -39.00
N ASP A 339 -49.83 53.90 -38.01
CA ASP A 339 -50.36 54.07 -36.67
C ASP A 339 -50.20 55.54 -36.24
N GLY A 340 -51.26 56.32 -36.48
CA GLY A 340 -51.25 57.77 -36.33
C GLY A 340 -50.24 58.45 -37.26
N LYS A 341 -49.24 59.12 -36.68
CA LYS A 341 -48.11 59.76 -37.40
C LYS A 341 -46.96 58.78 -37.72
N ARG A 342 -47.01 57.54 -37.23
CA ARG A 342 -45.97 56.53 -37.47
C ARG A 342 -46.28 55.74 -38.74
N HIS A 343 -45.31 55.69 -39.64
CA HIS A 343 -45.31 54.77 -40.78
C HIS A 343 -44.32 53.64 -40.49
N ILE A 344 -44.76 52.40 -40.64
CA ILE A 344 -44.00 51.21 -40.28
C ILE A 344 -43.96 50.29 -41.50
N LEU A 345 -42.76 49.95 -41.96
CA LEU A 345 -42.53 48.85 -42.90
C LEU A 345 -42.19 47.60 -42.09
N ILE A 346 -42.89 46.50 -42.34
CA ILE A 346 -42.65 45.19 -41.74
C ILE A 346 -42.17 44.26 -42.86
N ILE A 347 -40.99 43.67 -42.68
CA ILE A 347 -40.42 42.67 -43.58
C ILE A 347 -40.61 41.32 -42.91
N ASN A 348 -41.44 40.45 -43.48
CA ASN A 348 -41.67 39.11 -42.96
C ASN A 348 -40.61 38.17 -43.56
N GLU A 349 -39.99 37.34 -42.71
CA GLU A 349 -38.97 36.34 -43.11
C GLU A 349 -37.82 36.97 -43.91
N ALA A 350 -37.10 37.90 -43.29
CA ALA A 350 -35.99 38.60 -43.93
C ALA A 350 -34.86 37.63 -44.35
N THR A 351 -34.44 37.75 -45.60
CA THR A 351 -33.41 36.92 -46.26
C THR A 351 -32.23 37.80 -46.69
N LYS A 352 -31.07 37.23 -47.04
CA LYS A 352 -29.91 38.00 -47.52
C LYS A 352 -30.22 38.92 -48.71
N GLU A 353 -31.26 38.62 -49.48
CA GLU A 353 -31.76 39.46 -50.57
C GLU A 353 -32.44 40.75 -50.09
N ASP A 354 -32.86 40.84 -48.82
CA ASP A 354 -33.53 42.00 -48.21
C ASP A 354 -32.56 43.05 -47.68
N ILE A 355 -31.27 42.73 -47.56
CA ILE A 355 -30.22 43.67 -47.18
C ILE A 355 -30.20 44.84 -48.17
N GLY A 356 -30.09 46.07 -47.67
CA GLY A 356 -30.04 47.26 -48.51
C GLY A 356 -30.59 48.52 -47.84
N MET A 357 -30.60 49.62 -48.59
CA MET A 357 -31.04 50.93 -48.08
C MET A 357 -32.53 51.12 -48.33
N TYR A 358 -33.29 51.34 -47.26
CA TYR A 358 -34.72 51.62 -47.30
C TYR A 358 -35.00 53.10 -47.08
N HIS A 359 -35.86 53.64 -47.94
CA HIS A 359 -36.25 55.04 -47.93
C HIS A 359 -37.74 55.15 -47.63
N ALA A 360 -38.09 55.92 -46.61
CA ALA A 360 -39.45 56.32 -46.31
C ALA A 360 -39.65 57.77 -46.72
N LEU A 361 -40.38 57.99 -47.82
CA LEU A 361 -40.69 59.33 -48.30
C LEU A 361 -42.01 59.79 -47.69
N THR A 362 -42.06 61.00 -47.14
CA THR A 362 -43.29 61.65 -46.67
C THR A 362 -43.36 63.09 -47.15
N ASN A 363 -44.52 63.72 -47.00
CA ASN A 363 -44.78 65.10 -47.43
C ASN A 363 -43.88 66.15 -46.74
N GLY A 364 -43.20 65.79 -45.65
CA GLY A 364 -42.35 66.69 -44.86
C GLY A 364 -40.86 66.33 -44.84
N GLY A 365 -40.44 65.29 -45.57
CA GLY A 365 -39.04 64.86 -45.58
C GLY A 365 -38.87 63.37 -45.89
N GLU A 366 -37.61 63.00 -46.03
CA GLU A 366 -37.15 61.63 -46.24
C GLU A 366 -36.48 61.12 -44.97
N SER A 367 -36.81 59.87 -44.59
CA SER A 367 -36.06 59.12 -43.59
C SER A 367 -35.44 57.90 -44.26
N LYS A 368 -34.17 57.61 -43.96
CA LYS A 368 -33.44 56.45 -44.48
C LYS A 368 -33.10 55.49 -43.34
N ALA A 369 -33.11 54.21 -43.65
CA ALA A 369 -32.65 53.15 -42.77
C ALA A 369 -31.94 52.08 -43.60
N GLU A 370 -30.73 51.70 -43.20
CA GLU A 370 -30.01 50.57 -43.79
C GLU A 370 -30.43 49.30 -43.05
N LEU A 371 -30.86 48.29 -43.80
CA LEU A 371 -31.09 46.96 -43.26
C LEU A 371 -29.85 46.12 -43.52
N GLU A 372 -29.18 45.75 -42.45
CA GLU A 372 -28.20 44.67 -42.42
C GLU A 372 -28.85 43.46 -41.75
N ILE A 373 -28.56 42.26 -42.25
CA ILE A 373 -28.96 41.01 -41.61
C ILE A 373 -27.70 40.41 -41.00
N GLU A 374 -27.63 40.42 -39.68
CA GLU A 374 -26.64 39.64 -38.95
C GLU A 374 -27.03 38.15 -39.06
N ASP A 375 -26.18 37.35 -39.69
CA ASP A 375 -26.25 35.89 -39.54
C ASP A 375 -26.10 35.63 -38.03
N LYS A 376 -27.18 35.18 -37.37
CA LYS A 376 -27.09 34.78 -35.97
C LYS A 376 -26.25 33.51 -35.91
N GLU A 377 -24.95 33.68 -35.78
CA GLU A 377 -24.00 32.59 -35.60
C GLU A 377 -24.34 31.85 -34.31
N LEU A 378 -24.31 30.52 -34.36
CA LEU A 378 -24.48 29.70 -33.17
C LEU A 378 -23.16 29.70 -32.40
N GLU A 379 -23.12 30.42 -31.27
CA GLU A 379 -21.94 30.45 -30.42
C GLU A 379 -21.85 29.14 -29.61
N VAL A 380 -20.64 28.61 -29.49
CA VAL A 380 -20.33 27.46 -28.66
C VAL A 380 -20.07 27.95 -27.23
N LEU A 381 -21.01 27.70 -26.31
CA LEU A 381 -20.86 28.07 -24.91
C LEU A 381 -20.02 27.06 -24.14
N GLN A 382 -20.16 25.77 -24.47
CA GLN A 382 -19.36 24.68 -23.94
C GLN A 382 -19.11 23.65 -25.05
N SER A 383 -17.85 23.44 -25.44
CA SER A 383 -17.50 22.38 -26.38
C SER A 383 -17.53 21.01 -25.71
N ILE A 384 -17.59 19.94 -26.51
CA ILE A 384 -17.29 18.59 -26.03
C ILE A 384 -15.77 18.44 -25.79
N ALA A 385 -15.40 17.56 -24.86
CA ALA A 385 -14.03 17.30 -24.45
C ALA A 385 -13.70 15.81 -24.55
N ASP A 386 -12.43 15.50 -24.76
CA ASP A 386 -11.94 14.12 -24.81
C ASP A 386 -12.20 13.39 -23.50
N LEU A 387 -12.54 12.11 -23.60
CA LEU A 387 -12.84 11.25 -22.45
C LEU A 387 -11.91 10.03 -22.47
N THR A 388 -11.49 9.59 -21.30
CA THR A 388 -10.76 8.32 -21.13
C THR A 388 -11.51 7.49 -20.10
N VAL A 389 -12.03 6.33 -20.53
CA VAL A 389 -12.99 5.53 -19.74
C VAL A 389 -12.57 4.06 -19.76
N LYS A 390 -12.77 3.36 -18.63
CA LYS A 390 -12.49 1.92 -18.52
C LYS A 390 -13.69 1.08 -18.99
N ALA A 391 -13.48 -0.23 -19.13
CA ALA A 391 -14.55 -1.17 -19.42
C ALA A 391 -15.70 -1.06 -18.40
N ALA A 392 -16.95 -1.12 -18.87
CA ALA A 392 -18.17 -1.08 -18.07
C ALA A 392 -18.48 0.24 -17.33
N GLU A 393 -17.63 1.27 -17.44
CA GLU A 393 -17.95 2.62 -16.97
C GLU A 393 -18.85 3.37 -17.98
N GLN A 394 -19.42 4.50 -17.57
CA GLN A 394 -20.25 5.36 -18.42
C GLN A 394 -19.40 6.49 -19.02
N ALA A 395 -19.56 6.76 -20.33
CA ALA A 395 -19.03 7.96 -20.98
C ALA A 395 -20.15 8.97 -21.23
N MET A 396 -19.89 10.28 -21.01
CA MET A 396 -20.85 11.34 -21.29
C MET A 396 -20.18 12.49 -22.05
N PHE A 397 -20.52 12.64 -23.33
CA PHE A 397 -20.23 13.86 -24.07
C PHE A 397 -21.35 14.87 -23.82
N LYS A 398 -20.97 16.11 -23.49
CA LYS A 398 -21.88 17.23 -23.23
C LYS A 398 -21.35 18.49 -23.89
N CYS A 399 -22.21 19.19 -24.62
CA CYS A 399 -21.94 20.55 -25.11
C CYS A 399 -23.13 21.48 -24.86
N GLU A 400 -22.85 22.78 -24.92
CA GLU A 400 -23.84 23.85 -24.81
C GLU A 400 -23.67 24.85 -25.95
N VAL A 401 -24.77 25.23 -26.60
CA VAL A 401 -24.81 26.21 -27.71
C VAL A 401 -25.70 27.41 -27.36
N SER A 402 -25.50 28.55 -28.00
CA SER A 402 -26.14 29.81 -27.58
C SER A 402 -27.66 29.86 -27.71
N ASP A 403 -28.23 29.10 -28.65
CA ASP A 403 -29.68 29.03 -28.89
C ASP A 403 -30.30 27.78 -28.27
N GLU A 404 -31.31 27.96 -27.40
CA GLU A 404 -31.96 26.86 -26.66
C GLU A 404 -32.95 26.05 -27.52
N LYS A 405 -33.25 26.48 -28.74
CA LYS A 405 -34.16 25.79 -29.66
C LYS A 405 -33.43 24.91 -30.68
N VAL A 406 -32.12 25.05 -30.79
CA VAL A 406 -31.33 24.31 -31.76
C VAL A 406 -31.23 22.86 -31.34
N THR A 407 -31.54 21.94 -32.26
CA THR A 407 -31.32 20.50 -32.13
C THR A 407 -30.07 20.09 -32.90
N GLY A 408 -29.68 18.82 -32.82
CA GLY A 408 -28.56 18.32 -33.61
C GLY A 408 -28.36 16.83 -33.49
N LYS A 409 -27.41 16.33 -34.28
CA LYS A 409 -27.09 14.91 -34.41
C LYS A 409 -25.70 14.61 -33.88
N TRP A 410 -25.53 13.39 -33.38
CA TRP A 410 -24.24 12.87 -32.95
C TRP A 410 -23.69 11.88 -33.97
N PHE A 411 -22.39 11.88 -34.16
CA PHE A 411 -21.67 10.98 -35.06
C PHE A 411 -20.52 10.31 -34.31
N LYS A 412 -20.24 9.04 -34.60
CA LYS A 412 -19.06 8.30 -34.17
C LYS A 412 -18.27 7.93 -35.42
N ASP A 413 -17.04 8.39 -35.53
CA ASP A 413 -16.15 8.14 -36.68
C ASP A 413 -16.83 8.49 -38.03
N GLY A 414 -17.64 9.56 -38.02
CA GLY A 414 -18.41 10.02 -39.19
C GLY A 414 -19.75 9.31 -39.43
N VAL A 415 -20.13 8.32 -38.62
CA VAL A 415 -21.41 7.59 -38.75
C VAL A 415 -22.41 8.09 -37.71
N GLU A 416 -23.64 8.42 -38.13
CA GLU A 416 -24.69 8.92 -37.23
C GLU A 416 -25.03 7.91 -36.13
N VAL A 417 -24.96 8.35 -34.87
CA VAL A 417 -25.21 7.53 -33.70
C VAL A 417 -26.71 7.49 -33.42
N GLN A 418 -27.27 6.28 -33.42
CA GLN A 418 -28.68 6.06 -33.10
C GLN A 418 -28.88 5.71 -31.61
N PRO A 419 -29.95 6.22 -30.96
CA PRO A 419 -30.30 5.81 -29.60
C PRO A 419 -30.50 4.30 -29.48
N SER A 420 -30.08 3.72 -28.35
CA SER A 420 -30.24 2.31 -28.02
C SER A 420 -30.31 2.10 -26.50
N ASP A 421 -30.45 0.88 -26.02
CA ASP A 421 -30.46 0.58 -24.58
C ASP A 421 -29.19 1.05 -23.87
N ARG A 422 -28.05 1.07 -24.57
CA ARG A 422 -26.75 1.55 -24.08
C ARG A 422 -26.48 3.01 -24.38
N ILE A 423 -27.09 3.57 -25.43
CA ILE A 423 -26.77 4.92 -25.92
C ILE A 423 -27.98 5.84 -25.74
N LYS A 424 -27.83 6.83 -24.86
CA LYS A 424 -28.88 7.81 -24.54
C LYS A 424 -28.48 9.19 -25.07
N ILE A 425 -29.25 9.71 -26.01
CA ILE A 425 -29.11 11.07 -26.54
C ILE A 425 -30.20 11.93 -25.91
N THR A 426 -29.82 13.05 -25.30
CA THR A 426 -30.77 13.98 -24.66
C THR A 426 -30.44 15.43 -25.02
N HIS A 427 -31.49 16.23 -25.15
CA HIS A 427 -31.43 17.65 -25.43
C HIS A 427 -32.38 18.39 -24.49
N ILE A 428 -31.86 19.34 -23.72
CA ILE A 428 -32.63 20.17 -22.78
C ILE A 428 -32.13 21.61 -22.88
N GLY A 429 -32.94 22.49 -23.48
CA GLY A 429 -32.59 23.89 -23.69
C GLY A 429 -31.29 24.02 -24.49
N ARG A 430 -30.28 24.68 -23.95
CA ARG A 430 -28.97 24.84 -24.63
C ARG A 430 -28.09 23.59 -24.63
N THR A 431 -28.43 22.58 -23.83
CA THR A 431 -27.54 21.47 -23.52
C THR A 431 -27.85 20.25 -24.39
N HIS A 432 -26.81 19.70 -25.03
CA HIS A 432 -26.86 18.43 -25.76
C HIS A 432 -25.96 17.41 -25.07
N LYS A 433 -26.46 16.19 -24.88
CA LYS A 433 -25.72 15.09 -24.25
C LYS A 433 -25.84 13.80 -25.03
N LEU A 434 -24.73 13.10 -25.14
CA LEU A 434 -24.63 11.70 -25.55
C LEU A 434 -24.02 10.91 -24.40
N MET A 435 -24.79 9.98 -23.83
CA MET A 435 -24.32 9.04 -22.80
C MET A 435 -24.19 7.65 -23.40
N ILE A 436 -23.09 6.97 -23.06
CA ILE A 436 -22.80 5.59 -23.42
C ILE A 436 -22.67 4.80 -22.11
N ASP A 437 -23.61 3.92 -21.84
CA ASP A 437 -23.61 3.00 -20.71
C ASP A 437 -22.78 1.75 -21.06
N GLU A 438 -22.02 1.26 -20.09
CA GLU A 438 -21.15 0.08 -20.21
C GLU A 438 -20.14 0.15 -21.38
N VAL A 439 -19.24 1.14 -21.36
CA VAL A 439 -18.28 1.39 -22.45
C VAL A 439 -17.45 0.14 -22.77
N LYS A 440 -17.35 -0.17 -24.07
CA LYS A 440 -16.58 -1.27 -24.67
C LYS A 440 -15.37 -0.75 -25.45
N PRO A 441 -14.36 -1.59 -25.73
CA PRO A 441 -13.22 -1.20 -26.57
C PRO A 441 -13.63 -0.66 -27.95
N SER A 442 -14.70 -1.22 -28.53
CA SER A 442 -15.26 -0.79 -29.82
C SER A 442 -15.89 0.60 -29.80
N ASP A 443 -16.22 1.11 -28.61
CA ASP A 443 -16.84 2.43 -28.47
C ASP A 443 -15.81 3.55 -28.58
N ALA A 444 -14.51 3.25 -28.48
CA ALA A 444 -13.43 4.20 -28.73
C ALA A 444 -13.51 4.76 -30.16
N GLY A 445 -13.16 6.03 -30.32
CA GLY A 445 -13.27 6.74 -31.59
C GLY A 445 -13.57 8.24 -31.42
N ASP A 446 -13.74 8.92 -32.54
CA ASP A 446 -14.04 10.35 -32.59
C ASP A 446 -15.55 10.57 -32.58
N TYR A 447 -16.05 11.31 -31.59
CA TYR A 447 -17.45 11.68 -31.47
C TYR A 447 -17.65 13.13 -31.86
N THR A 448 -18.63 13.39 -32.72
CA THR A 448 -18.93 14.72 -33.25
C THR A 448 -20.40 15.07 -33.05
N PHE A 449 -20.67 16.25 -32.48
CA PHE A 449 -22.01 16.85 -32.46
C PHE A 449 -22.13 17.88 -33.59
N VAL A 450 -23.21 17.78 -34.38
CA VAL A 450 -23.53 18.70 -35.49
C VAL A 450 -24.92 19.30 -35.24
N PRO A 451 -25.02 20.61 -34.95
CA PRO A 451 -26.29 21.31 -34.81
C PRO A 451 -27.03 21.44 -36.15
N ASP A 452 -28.35 21.25 -36.14
CA ASP A 452 -29.18 21.30 -37.34
C ASP A 452 -29.23 22.71 -37.93
N GLY A 453 -28.96 22.84 -39.23
CA GLY A 453 -29.04 24.12 -39.96
C GLY A 453 -27.81 25.02 -39.79
N TYR A 454 -26.75 24.55 -39.12
CA TYR A 454 -25.50 25.30 -38.93
C TYR A 454 -24.30 24.54 -39.50
N ALA A 455 -23.37 25.27 -40.11
CA ALA A 455 -22.06 24.74 -40.55
C ALA A 455 -21.07 24.65 -39.38
N LEU A 456 -21.51 24.12 -38.24
CA LEU A 456 -20.74 23.97 -37.00
C LEU A 456 -20.62 22.47 -36.65
N SER A 457 -19.46 22.05 -36.16
CA SER A 457 -19.26 20.70 -35.62
C SER A 457 -18.34 20.74 -34.41
N LEU A 458 -18.71 20.04 -33.35
CA LEU A 458 -17.90 19.91 -32.13
C LEU A 458 -17.41 18.47 -32.05
N SER A 459 -16.10 18.24 -32.01
CA SER A 459 -15.50 16.89 -32.00
C SER A 459 -14.65 16.64 -30.77
N ALA A 460 -14.69 15.42 -30.24
CA ALA A 460 -13.85 14.94 -29.14
C ALA A 460 -13.66 13.43 -29.23
N LYS A 461 -12.54 12.93 -28.70
CA LYS A 461 -12.18 11.52 -28.74
C LYS A 461 -12.58 10.78 -27.46
N LEU A 462 -13.17 9.59 -27.61
CA LEU A 462 -13.28 8.61 -26.53
C LEU A 462 -12.09 7.66 -26.61
N ASN A 463 -11.22 7.71 -25.60
CA ASN A 463 -10.14 6.75 -25.39
C ASN A 463 -10.63 5.64 -24.47
N PHE A 464 -10.40 4.39 -24.88
CA PHE A 464 -10.61 3.24 -24.01
C PHE A 464 -9.33 2.95 -23.23
N LEU A 465 -9.39 3.05 -21.90
CA LEU A 465 -8.26 2.73 -21.05
C LEU A 465 -8.19 1.22 -20.85
N GLU A 466 -7.34 0.57 -21.64
CA GLU A 466 -6.97 -0.83 -21.40
C GLU A 466 -6.10 -0.89 -20.15
N ILE A 467 -6.63 -1.44 -19.05
CA ILE A 467 -5.82 -1.73 -17.86
C ILE A 467 -4.93 -2.92 -18.20
N LYS A 468 -3.69 -2.65 -18.62
CA LYS A 468 -2.62 -3.65 -18.57
C LYS A 468 -2.16 -3.73 -17.12
N ILE A 469 -2.58 -4.78 -16.43
CA ILE A 469 -1.98 -5.14 -15.16
C ILE A 469 -0.60 -5.69 -15.51
N ASP A 470 0.44 -4.88 -15.38
CA ASP A 470 1.81 -5.38 -15.31
C ASP A 470 1.93 -6.15 -13.99
N TYR A 471 1.44 -7.38 -14.00
CA TYR A 471 1.65 -8.32 -12.91
C TYR A 471 3.14 -8.66 -12.91
N VAL A 472 3.91 -7.94 -12.10
CA VAL A 472 5.20 -8.44 -11.65
C VAL A 472 4.88 -9.52 -10.62
N PRO A 473 4.99 -10.83 -10.95
CA PRO A 473 4.75 -11.87 -9.97
C PRO A 473 5.66 -11.62 -8.78
N ARG A 474 5.08 -11.65 -7.57
CA ARG A 474 5.83 -11.59 -6.33
C ARG A 474 6.88 -12.71 -6.37
N GLN A 475 8.14 -12.33 -6.25
CA GLN A 475 9.28 -13.24 -6.22
C GLN A 475 9.82 -13.29 -4.79
N ASP A 476 9.40 -14.31 -4.05
CA ASP A 476 9.92 -14.60 -2.73
C ASP A 476 10.89 -15.80 -2.84
N PRO A 477 12.16 -15.67 -2.43
CA PRO A 477 13.08 -16.79 -2.40
C PRO A 477 12.55 -17.90 -1.50
N PRO A 478 12.81 -19.17 -1.84
CA PRO A 478 12.22 -20.27 -1.12
C PRO A 478 12.88 -20.41 0.26
N LYS A 479 12.16 -20.96 1.22
CA LYS A 479 12.69 -21.26 2.56
C LYS A 479 12.22 -22.61 3.05
N ILE A 480 13.15 -23.32 3.69
CA ILE A 480 12.92 -24.61 4.33
C ILE A 480 12.74 -24.41 5.83
N HIS A 481 11.63 -24.91 6.36
CA HIS A 481 11.32 -24.97 7.78
C HIS A 481 11.32 -26.43 8.23
N LEU A 482 12.48 -26.90 8.69
CA LEU A 482 12.65 -28.24 9.26
C LEU A 482 12.70 -28.13 10.79
N ASP A 483 11.71 -28.71 11.48
CA ASP A 483 11.74 -28.81 12.94
C ASP A 483 12.65 -29.96 13.39
N THR A 484 13.83 -29.62 13.89
CA THR A 484 14.80 -30.58 14.44
C THR A 484 14.80 -30.60 15.97
N SER A 485 13.82 -29.97 16.64
CA SER A 485 13.82 -29.75 18.09
C SER A 485 13.86 -31.03 18.94
N GLY A 486 13.55 -32.19 18.35
CA GLY A 486 13.60 -33.51 19.00
C GLY A 486 14.92 -34.29 18.83
N THR A 487 15.94 -33.75 18.14
CA THR A 487 17.16 -34.48 17.81
C THR A 487 18.38 -34.01 18.60
N GLY A 488 19.12 -34.95 19.22
CA GLY A 488 20.21 -34.66 20.16
C GLY A 488 21.45 -33.96 19.57
N SER A 489 21.51 -33.75 18.25
CA SER A 489 22.50 -32.93 17.56
C SER A 489 21.81 -32.17 16.44
N LYS A 490 22.15 -30.89 16.24
CA LYS A 490 21.60 -30.08 15.13
C LYS A 490 21.70 -30.89 13.83
N ASN A 491 20.56 -31.23 13.25
CA ASN A 491 20.37 -31.94 11.98
C ASN A 491 20.74 -33.45 11.95
N THR A 492 20.86 -34.15 13.08
CA THR A 492 21.05 -35.62 13.09
C THR A 492 19.78 -36.34 13.55
N ILE A 493 19.18 -37.14 12.68
CA ILE A 493 17.92 -37.85 12.92
C ILE A 493 18.21 -39.32 13.21
N THR A 494 17.84 -39.79 14.40
CA THR A 494 18.06 -41.17 14.84
C THR A 494 16.77 -41.99 14.71
N VAL A 495 16.85 -43.15 14.06
CA VAL A 495 15.70 -44.03 13.82
C VAL A 495 16.05 -45.47 14.19
N VAL A 496 15.16 -46.16 14.89
CA VAL A 496 15.33 -47.57 15.21
C VAL A 496 15.11 -48.42 13.95
N ALA A 497 15.98 -49.38 13.68
CA ALA A 497 15.81 -50.29 12.54
C ALA A 497 14.44 -50.99 12.59
N GLY A 498 13.79 -51.11 11.44
CA GLY A 498 12.42 -51.62 11.28
C GLY A 498 11.32 -50.59 11.57
N ASN A 499 11.62 -49.46 12.21
CA ASN A 499 10.62 -48.40 12.42
C ASN A 499 10.49 -47.49 11.20
N LYS A 500 9.33 -46.84 11.08
CA LYS A 500 9.06 -45.82 10.07
C LYS A 500 9.70 -44.49 10.47
N LEU A 501 10.43 -43.87 9.54
CA LEU A 501 10.80 -42.46 9.62
C LEU A 501 9.85 -41.64 8.76
N ARG A 502 9.35 -40.52 9.29
CA ARG A 502 8.58 -39.53 8.53
C ARG A 502 9.08 -38.13 8.91
N LEU A 503 9.48 -37.36 7.91
CA LEU A 503 9.92 -35.97 8.04
C LEU A 503 9.00 -35.08 7.22
N ASP A 504 8.26 -34.23 7.90
CA ASP A 504 7.35 -33.27 7.30
C ASP A 504 8.07 -31.91 7.30
N VAL A 505 8.42 -31.42 6.11
CA VAL A 505 9.24 -30.22 5.92
C VAL A 505 8.39 -29.14 5.28
N GLU A 506 8.11 -28.08 6.03
CA GLU A 506 7.36 -26.93 5.53
C GLU A 506 8.23 -26.10 4.59
N ILE A 507 7.67 -25.71 3.46
CA ILE A 507 8.37 -24.97 2.41
C ILE A 507 7.56 -23.73 2.08
N THR A 508 8.24 -22.59 1.95
CA THR A 508 7.64 -21.33 1.48
C THR A 508 8.42 -20.83 0.27
N GLY A 509 7.83 -19.94 -0.52
CA GLY A 509 8.45 -19.34 -1.70
C GLY A 509 7.41 -19.04 -2.78
N GLU A 510 7.63 -17.96 -3.54
CA GLU A 510 6.77 -17.56 -4.65
C GLU A 510 7.64 -17.22 -5.87
N PRO A 511 7.43 -17.82 -7.05
CA PRO A 511 6.53 -18.94 -7.32
C PRO A 511 6.83 -20.18 -6.48
N ALA A 512 5.84 -21.07 -6.33
CA ALA A 512 5.96 -22.31 -5.57
C ALA A 512 7.23 -23.09 -5.99
N PRO A 513 8.14 -23.39 -5.04
CA PRO A 513 9.42 -23.98 -5.37
C PRO A 513 9.33 -25.45 -5.75
N THR A 514 10.27 -25.90 -6.59
CA THR A 514 10.52 -27.32 -6.86
C THR A 514 11.37 -27.91 -5.74
N VAL A 515 11.07 -29.14 -5.32
CA VAL A 515 11.76 -29.82 -4.22
C VAL A 515 12.64 -30.94 -4.78
N CYS A 516 13.85 -31.08 -4.26
CA CYS A 516 14.76 -32.17 -4.60
C CYS A 516 15.36 -32.75 -3.32
N TRP A 517 15.09 -34.02 -3.06
CA TRP A 517 15.75 -34.77 -1.99
C TRP A 517 16.90 -35.60 -2.54
N MET A 518 18.03 -35.57 -1.85
CA MET A 518 19.21 -36.37 -2.17
C MET A 518 19.65 -37.20 -0.98
N LYS A 519 20.17 -38.40 -1.24
CA LYS A 519 20.92 -39.25 -0.30
C LYS A 519 22.37 -39.31 -0.80
N GLY A 520 23.28 -38.63 -0.11
CA GLY A 520 24.59 -38.31 -0.68
C GLY A 520 24.42 -37.52 -1.98
N ASP A 521 24.85 -38.12 -3.09
CA ASP A 521 24.75 -37.54 -4.44
C ASP A 521 23.60 -38.14 -5.29
N GLU A 522 22.84 -39.10 -4.75
CA GLU A 522 21.75 -39.77 -5.47
C GLU A 522 20.39 -39.12 -5.16
N VAL A 523 19.61 -38.85 -6.20
CA VAL A 523 18.25 -38.29 -6.06
C VAL A 523 17.29 -39.37 -5.53
N VAL A 524 16.53 -39.02 -4.49
CA VAL A 524 15.51 -39.89 -3.92
C VAL A 524 14.25 -39.82 -4.79
N SER A 525 13.73 -40.97 -5.23
CA SER A 525 12.57 -41.05 -6.14
C SER A 525 11.26 -40.56 -5.51
N GLU A 526 10.45 -39.86 -6.31
CA GLU A 526 9.18 -39.23 -5.90
C GLU A 526 7.97 -40.17 -5.87
N ALA A 527 8.08 -41.42 -6.31
CA ALA A 527 6.95 -42.32 -6.30
C ALA A 527 7.40 -43.79 -6.29
N GLU A 528 6.95 -44.49 -5.24
CA GLU A 528 7.07 -45.93 -5.00
C GLU A 528 8.39 -46.42 -4.41
N GLY A 529 8.27 -47.38 -3.48
CA GLY A 529 9.38 -47.98 -2.76
C GLY A 529 9.36 -47.70 -1.26
N ARG A 530 10.37 -48.26 -0.58
CA ARG A 530 10.58 -48.17 0.87
C ARG A 530 10.97 -46.76 1.31
N VAL A 531 11.79 -46.09 0.52
CA VAL A 531 12.21 -44.69 0.69
C VAL A 531 11.50 -43.88 -0.38
N ARG A 532 10.72 -42.87 0.02
CA ARG A 532 9.91 -42.08 -0.91
C ARG A 532 9.71 -40.65 -0.41
N VAL A 533 9.41 -39.77 -1.35
CA VAL A 533 9.11 -38.36 -1.09
C VAL A 533 7.77 -38.00 -1.71
N GLU A 534 6.96 -37.26 -0.97
CA GLU A 534 5.73 -36.65 -1.47
C GLU A 534 5.81 -35.14 -1.24
N SER A 535 5.80 -34.36 -2.31
CA SER A 535 5.89 -32.90 -2.23
C SER A 535 4.62 -32.22 -2.74
N THR A 536 4.19 -31.20 -2.02
CA THR A 536 3.13 -30.26 -2.40
C THR A 536 3.73 -28.85 -2.46
N LYS A 537 2.91 -27.84 -2.75
CA LYS A 537 3.38 -26.44 -2.83
C LYS A 537 4.01 -25.90 -1.55
N THR A 538 3.62 -26.43 -0.39
CA THR A 538 4.02 -25.88 0.92
C THR A 538 4.61 -26.91 1.88
N LEU A 539 4.66 -28.18 1.47
CA LEU A 539 5.06 -29.27 2.34
C LEU A 539 5.74 -30.36 1.52
N SER A 540 6.93 -30.78 1.95
CA SER A 540 7.58 -31.99 1.48
C SER A 540 7.64 -33.02 2.60
N THR A 541 7.10 -34.20 2.35
CA THR A 541 7.12 -35.33 3.25
C THR A 541 8.16 -36.34 2.76
N PHE A 542 9.21 -36.59 3.54
CA PHE A 542 10.17 -37.68 3.30
C PHE A 542 9.84 -38.87 4.21
N VAL A 543 9.73 -40.07 3.64
CA VAL A 543 9.35 -41.30 4.37
C VAL A 543 10.34 -42.43 4.10
N ILE A 544 10.73 -43.12 5.16
CA ILE A 544 11.35 -44.45 5.10
C ILE A 544 10.41 -45.43 5.83
N GLU A 545 9.83 -46.37 5.09
CA GLU A 545 8.99 -47.44 5.65
C GLU A 545 9.88 -48.60 6.11
N GLY A 546 10.07 -48.79 7.42
CA GLY A 546 10.96 -49.84 7.93
C GLY A 546 12.43 -49.53 7.63
N ALA A 547 13.05 -48.72 8.49
CA ALA A 547 14.43 -48.29 8.31
C ALA A 547 15.42 -49.46 8.40
N GLU A 548 16.42 -49.47 7.53
CA GLU A 548 17.45 -50.51 7.45
C GLU A 548 18.84 -49.86 7.52
N LYS A 549 19.87 -50.63 7.90
CA LYS A 549 21.25 -50.12 8.02
C LYS A 549 21.77 -49.43 6.75
N GLY A 550 21.30 -49.84 5.58
CA GLY A 550 21.65 -49.20 4.30
C GLY A 550 21.10 -47.79 4.12
N ASP A 551 20.12 -47.36 4.92
CA ASP A 551 19.53 -46.01 4.87
C ASP A 551 20.35 -44.96 5.61
N GLU A 552 21.31 -45.39 6.44
CA GLU A 552 22.20 -44.49 7.15
C GLU A 552 23.03 -43.64 6.18
N GLY A 553 23.16 -42.34 6.50
CA GLY A 553 23.99 -41.44 5.70
C GLY A 553 23.51 -39.99 5.67
N PRO A 554 24.19 -39.15 4.88
CA PRO A 554 23.82 -37.77 4.65
C PRO A 554 22.63 -37.69 3.68
N TYR A 555 21.66 -36.86 4.02
CA TYR A 555 20.55 -36.48 3.16
C TYR A 555 20.51 -34.98 3.03
N SER A 556 19.98 -34.49 1.92
CA SER A 556 19.72 -33.07 1.76
C SER A 556 18.39 -32.84 1.06
N ILE A 557 17.70 -31.78 1.48
CA ILE A 557 16.55 -31.23 0.78
C ILE A 557 16.98 -29.89 0.19
N THR A 558 16.76 -29.73 -1.10
CA THR A 558 17.00 -28.49 -1.85
C THR A 558 15.68 -28.02 -2.42
N VAL A 559 15.35 -26.74 -2.23
CA VAL A 559 14.15 -26.12 -2.79
C VAL A 559 14.56 -24.94 -3.67
N THR A 560 14.02 -24.86 -4.88
CA THR A 560 14.45 -23.88 -5.87
C THR A 560 13.26 -23.21 -6.53
N ASN A 561 13.33 -21.90 -6.72
CA ASN A 561 12.44 -21.15 -7.59
C ASN A 561 13.24 -20.06 -8.35
N PRO A 562 12.64 -19.31 -9.28
CA PRO A 562 13.35 -18.25 -10.01
C PRO A 562 13.97 -17.15 -9.14
N ALA A 563 13.51 -16.99 -7.90
CA ALA A 563 14.01 -15.98 -6.96
C ALA A 563 15.21 -16.47 -6.13
N GLY A 564 15.47 -17.79 -6.09
CA GLY A 564 16.63 -18.35 -5.39
C GLY A 564 16.50 -19.84 -5.04
N GLU A 565 17.38 -20.28 -4.15
CA GLU A 565 17.48 -21.65 -3.66
C GLU A 565 17.70 -21.63 -2.15
N ASP A 566 17.14 -22.63 -1.45
CA ASP A 566 17.48 -22.93 -0.06
C ASP A 566 17.77 -24.42 0.07
N LYS A 567 18.71 -24.78 0.96
CA LYS A 567 19.20 -26.15 1.13
C LYS A 567 19.43 -26.47 2.61
N VAL A 568 18.91 -27.61 3.04
CA VAL A 568 19.16 -28.16 4.38
C VAL A 568 19.77 -29.55 4.27
N GLU A 569 20.86 -29.76 5.00
CA GLU A 569 21.56 -31.05 5.10
C GLU A 569 21.30 -31.68 6.48
N LEU A 570 21.08 -32.99 6.48
CA LEU A 570 20.79 -33.77 7.67
C LEU A 570 21.46 -35.16 7.61
N MET A 571 21.72 -35.74 8.77
CA MET A 571 22.32 -37.06 8.89
C MET A 571 21.31 -38.04 9.47
N ILE A 572 20.95 -39.08 8.74
CA ILE A 572 20.13 -40.17 9.28
C ILE A 572 21.04 -41.22 9.88
N LYS A 573 20.82 -41.56 11.16
CA LYS A 573 21.49 -42.64 11.87
C LYS A 573 20.51 -43.75 12.19
N ILE A 574 20.87 -44.99 11.87
CA ILE A 574 20.06 -46.15 12.19
C ILE A 574 20.62 -46.81 13.44
N VAL A 575 19.75 -47.00 14.44
CA VAL A 575 20.09 -47.63 15.71
C VAL A 575 19.32 -48.93 15.88
N GLU A 576 19.93 -49.89 16.54
CA GLU A 576 19.38 -51.22 16.77
C GLU A 576 19.42 -51.55 18.25
N LYS A 577 18.77 -52.64 18.65
CA LYS A 577 18.97 -53.20 20.00
C LYS A 577 20.40 -53.70 20.14
N PRO A 578 21.00 -53.62 21.34
CA PRO A 578 22.37 -54.06 21.51
C PRO A 578 22.48 -55.59 21.45
N GLY A 579 23.67 -56.09 21.17
CA GLY A 579 23.99 -57.50 21.35
C GLY A 579 24.01 -57.91 22.84
N PRO A 580 24.13 -59.22 23.15
CA PRO A 580 24.28 -59.67 24.52
C PRO A 580 25.64 -59.24 25.10
N PRO A 581 25.73 -58.99 26.43
CA PRO A 581 27.00 -58.77 27.10
C PRO A 581 27.87 -60.03 27.01
N VAL A 582 29.18 -59.85 27.00
CA VAL A 582 30.15 -60.94 26.83
C VAL A 582 30.90 -61.26 28.11
N ALA A 583 31.44 -62.47 28.22
CA ALA A 583 32.23 -62.93 29.37
C ALA A 583 31.50 -62.77 30.73
N VAL A 584 30.20 -63.09 30.76
CA VAL A 584 29.42 -63.08 32.00
C VAL A 584 29.92 -64.22 32.89
N HIS A 585 30.37 -63.92 34.10
CA HIS A 585 30.85 -64.93 35.03
C HIS A 585 30.64 -64.52 36.48
N VAL A 586 30.53 -65.54 37.34
CA VAL A 586 30.49 -65.40 38.79
C VAL A 586 31.92 -65.22 39.28
N ALA A 587 32.24 -64.00 39.75
CA ALA A 587 33.56 -63.63 40.24
C ALA A 587 33.82 -64.18 41.65
N GLU A 588 32.83 -64.05 42.54
CA GLU A 588 32.93 -64.50 43.94
C GLU A 588 31.55 -64.88 44.50
N VAL A 589 31.50 -65.83 45.44
CA VAL A 589 30.30 -66.17 46.22
C VAL A 589 30.62 -66.08 47.71
N TRP A 590 29.84 -65.28 48.45
CA TRP A 590 30.01 -65.12 49.90
C TRP A 590 28.66 -65.00 50.60
N GLY A 591 28.54 -65.60 51.77
CA GLY A 591 27.29 -65.58 52.54
C GLY A 591 26.12 -66.09 51.70
N PHE A 592 25.20 -65.18 51.35
CA PHE A 592 24.03 -65.47 50.51
C PHE A 592 24.01 -64.63 49.22
N ASN A 593 25.18 -64.17 48.78
CA ASN A 593 25.33 -63.28 47.64
C ASN A 593 26.36 -63.86 46.65
N ALA A 594 26.25 -63.45 45.39
CA ALA A 594 27.26 -63.68 44.37
C ALA A 594 27.62 -62.37 43.66
N ALA A 595 28.91 -62.10 43.47
CA ALA A 595 29.39 -61.06 42.56
C ALA A 595 29.35 -61.60 41.13
N LEU A 596 28.68 -60.86 40.26
CA LEU A 596 28.61 -61.12 38.83
C LEU A 596 29.36 -60.00 38.09
N GLU A 597 30.22 -60.38 37.16
CA GLU A 597 30.97 -59.46 36.30
C GLU A 597 30.81 -59.85 34.83
N TRP A 598 30.82 -58.85 33.95
CA TRP A 598 30.73 -59.04 32.51
C TRP A 598 31.44 -57.92 31.77
N LYS A 599 31.49 -58.02 30.45
CA LYS A 599 31.94 -56.94 29.55
C LYS A 599 30.77 -56.44 28.70
N PRO A 600 30.80 -55.17 28.26
CA PRO A 600 29.84 -54.64 27.30
C PRO A 600 29.72 -55.51 26.05
N PRO A 601 28.59 -55.45 25.33
CA PRO A 601 28.41 -56.22 24.11
C PRO A 601 29.41 -55.78 23.03
N LYS A 602 29.74 -56.70 22.10
CA LYS A 602 30.60 -56.38 20.96
C LYS A 602 29.92 -55.43 19.96
N ASP A 603 28.61 -55.52 19.89
CA ASP A 603 27.75 -54.68 19.06
C ASP A 603 26.78 -53.95 19.99
N ASP A 604 26.87 -52.64 20.03
CA ASP A 604 26.00 -51.77 20.84
C ASP A 604 24.74 -51.33 20.08
N GLY A 605 24.57 -51.76 18.82
CA GLY A 605 23.47 -51.36 17.97
C GLY A 605 23.58 -49.91 17.50
N ASN A 606 24.81 -49.37 17.36
CA ASN A 606 25.07 -47.98 17.00
C ASN A 606 24.49 -46.96 18.01
N CYS A 607 24.27 -47.40 19.25
CA CYS A 607 23.70 -46.60 20.31
C CYS A 607 24.33 -46.95 21.66
N GLU A 608 24.58 -45.95 22.49
CA GLU A 608 25.25 -46.15 23.78
C GLU A 608 24.49 -47.10 24.70
N ILE A 609 25.23 -48.01 25.35
CA ILE A 609 24.68 -48.89 26.39
C ILE A 609 24.40 -48.07 27.65
N ILE A 610 23.12 -47.95 27.99
CA ILE A 610 22.65 -47.18 29.15
C ILE A 610 22.49 -48.04 30.42
N GLY A 611 22.46 -49.36 30.28
CA GLY A 611 22.28 -50.26 31.42
C GLY A 611 22.27 -51.75 31.08
N TYR A 612 22.02 -52.56 32.10
CA TYR A 612 21.90 -54.01 32.02
C TYR A 612 20.77 -54.52 32.92
N THR A 613 20.06 -55.54 32.45
CA THR A 613 19.05 -56.26 33.24
C THR A 613 19.58 -57.64 33.62
N ILE A 614 19.62 -57.93 34.92
CA ILE A 614 20.22 -59.14 35.49
C ILE A 614 19.11 -60.04 36.00
N GLN A 615 19.17 -61.31 35.60
CA GLN A 615 18.24 -62.34 36.05
C GLN A 615 18.98 -63.54 36.64
N LYS A 616 18.37 -64.20 37.63
CA LYS A 616 18.86 -65.44 38.25
C LYS A 616 17.85 -66.57 38.07
N ALA A 617 18.33 -67.79 37.92
CA ALA A 617 17.50 -69.00 37.91
C ALA A 617 18.14 -70.07 38.79
N ASP A 618 17.33 -70.70 39.64
CA ASP A 618 17.72 -71.91 40.37
C ASP A 618 17.79 -73.08 39.39
N MET A 619 18.87 -73.87 39.42
CA MET A 619 19.06 -74.99 38.48
C MET A 619 18.00 -76.08 38.58
N LYS A 620 17.31 -76.20 39.72
CA LYS A 620 16.24 -77.19 39.94
C LYS A 620 14.93 -76.73 39.33
N THR A 621 14.54 -75.47 39.55
CA THR A 621 13.25 -74.94 39.04
C THR A 621 13.36 -74.41 37.62
N LYS A 622 14.54 -73.90 37.24
CA LYS A 622 14.83 -73.23 35.96
C LYS A 622 13.96 -72.01 35.66
N ASP A 623 13.26 -71.50 36.67
CA ASP A 623 12.48 -70.28 36.58
C ASP A 623 13.42 -69.07 36.66
N TRP A 624 13.37 -68.21 35.64
CA TRP A 624 14.13 -66.97 35.62
C TRP A 624 13.41 -65.87 36.38
N PHE A 625 14.18 -65.10 37.13
CA PHE A 625 13.65 -63.96 37.84
C PHE A 625 14.58 -62.74 37.78
N THR A 626 14.03 -61.55 37.67
CA THR A 626 14.76 -60.28 37.60
C THR A 626 15.29 -59.83 38.95
N VAL A 627 16.62 -59.70 39.02
CA VAL A 627 17.33 -59.20 40.21
C VAL A 627 17.46 -57.69 40.15
N PHE A 628 17.95 -57.17 39.02
CA PHE A 628 18.16 -55.75 38.79
C PHE A 628 17.76 -55.38 37.37
N GLU A 629 17.23 -54.17 37.21
CA GLU A 629 16.96 -53.51 35.93
C GLU A 629 17.81 -52.24 35.85
N HIS A 630 18.18 -51.84 34.64
CA HIS A 630 18.95 -50.60 34.40
C HIS A 630 20.25 -50.49 35.20
N ASN A 631 20.92 -51.60 35.50
CA ASN A 631 22.20 -51.59 36.21
C ASN A 631 23.24 -50.94 35.30
N ARG A 632 23.78 -49.77 35.65
CA ARG A 632 24.68 -49.02 34.76
C ARG A 632 26.08 -49.61 34.64
N ARG A 633 26.51 -50.38 35.64
CA ARG A 633 27.86 -50.96 35.68
C ARG A 633 27.86 -52.35 35.05
N PRO A 634 28.98 -52.79 34.43
CA PRO A 634 29.10 -54.14 33.93
C PRO A 634 29.43 -55.16 35.04
N SER A 635 28.91 -54.92 36.24
CA SER A 635 29.03 -55.78 37.41
C SER A 635 27.91 -55.49 38.41
N CYS A 636 27.55 -56.49 39.21
CA CYS A 636 26.62 -56.34 40.32
C CYS A 636 26.78 -57.45 41.37
N THR A 637 26.26 -57.20 42.58
CA THR A 637 26.13 -58.23 43.61
C THR A 637 24.71 -58.75 43.63
N VAL A 638 24.50 -60.00 43.21
CA VAL A 638 23.20 -60.66 43.24
C VAL A 638 22.92 -61.20 44.64
N PRO A 639 21.88 -60.72 45.34
CA PRO A 639 21.56 -61.15 46.69
C PRO A 639 20.60 -62.35 46.73
N ASP A 640 20.30 -62.79 47.94
CA ASP A 640 19.24 -63.76 48.26
C ASP A 640 19.41 -65.11 47.56
N LEU A 641 20.62 -65.63 47.58
CA LEU A 641 20.89 -67.00 47.18
C LEU A 641 20.58 -67.96 48.33
N VAL A 642 19.91 -69.06 48.01
CA VAL A 642 19.57 -70.09 49.00
C VAL A 642 20.74 -71.06 49.16
N MET A 643 21.12 -71.32 50.41
CA MET A 643 22.20 -72.24 50.77
C MET A 643 21.97 -73.64 50.18
N GLY A 644 22.99 -74.18 49.52
CA GLY A 644 22.93 -75.50 48.88
C GLY A 644 22.07 -75.57 47.60
N ASN A 645 21.57 -74.45 47.10
CA ASN A 645 21.06 -74.34 45.74
C ASN A 645 22.17 -73.83 44.80
N GLU A 646 22.03 -74.20 43.53
CA GLU A 646 22.93 -73.83 42.45
C GLU A 646 22.17 -72.92 41.49
N TYR A 647 22.79 -71.81 41.11
CA TYR A 647 22.17 -70.76 40.30
C TYR A 647 22.96 -70.48 39.02
N PHE A 648 22.22 -70.27 37.92
CA PHE A 648 22.73 -69.59 36.73
C PHE A 648 22.24 -68.15 36.69
N PHE A 649 23.02 -67.30 36.04
CA PHE A 649 22.66 -65.91 35.78
C PHE A 649 22.61 -65.65 34.28
N ARG A 650 21.77 -64.70 33.90
CA ARG A 650 21.79 -64.13 32.56
C ARG A 650 21.68 -62.62 32.65
N VAL A 651 22.35 -61.93 31.74
CA VAL A 651 22.42 -60.48 31.69
C VAL A 651 22.02 -60.03 30.29
N PHE A 652 21.11 -59.07 30.22
CA PHE A 652 20.73 -58.39 28.99
C PHE A 652 21.37 -57.01 28.95
N SER A 653 21.88 -56.59 27.79
CA SER A 653 22.35 -55.23 27.57
C SER A 653 21.18 -54.33 27.19
N GLU A 654 21.26 -53.06 27.53
CA GLU A 654 20.20 -52.09 27.28
C GLU A 654 20.77 -50.82 26.65
N ASN A 655 20.16 -50.37 25.55
CA ASN A 655 20.34 -49.04 24.99
C ASN A 655 18.96 -48.34 24.88
N ILE A 656 18.89 -47.16 24.26
CA ILE A 656 17.61 -46.42 24.12
C ILE A 656 16.55 -47.18 23.30
N CYS A 657 16.95 -48.17 22.49
CA CYS A 657 16.07 -49.03 21.71
C CYS A 657 15.53 -50.21 22.53
N GLY A 658 16.05 -50.41 23.74
CA GLY A 658 15.63 -51.43 24.70
C GLY A 658 16.66 -52.54 24.91
N LEU A 659 16.16 -53.68 25.41
CA LEU A 659 17.00 -54.82 25.78
C LEU A 659 17.48 -55.62 24.57
N SER A 660 18.68 -56.19 24.69
CA SER A 660 19.24 -57.17 23.77
C SER A 660 18.28 -58.35 23.59
N VAL A 661 18.23 -58.90 22.36
CA VAL A 661 17.37 -60.06 22.05
C VAL A 661 17.83 -61.30 22.79
N GLU A 662 19.15 -61.51 22.84
CA GLU A 662 19.80 -62.59 23.57
C GLU A 662 20.39 -62.07 24.88
N ALA A 663 20.58 -62.97 25.84
CA ALA A 663 21.26 -62.68 27.09
C ALA A 663 22.67 -63.29 27.10
N GLY A 664 23.62 -62.59 27.70
CA GLY A 664 24.88 -63.21 28.12
C GLY A 664 24.61 -64.14 29.30
N ILE A 665 24.92 -65.43 29.15
CA ILE A 665 24.73 -66.44 30.19
C ILE A 665 26.03 -66.60 30.99
N SER A 666 25.93 -66.76 32.30
CA SER A 666 27.10 -66.96 33.16
C SER A 666 27.85 -68.25 32.80
N GLU A 667 29.16 -68.15 32.60
CA GLU A 667 30.05 -69.27 32.25
C GLU A 667 30.12 -70.35 33.35
N ASN A 668 29.94 -69.93 34.60
CA ASN A 668 29.91 -70.77 35.79
C ASN A 668 28.64 -70.53 36.62
N THR A 669 28.34 -71.48 37.50
CA THR A 669 27.21 -71.40 38.44
C THR A 669 27.67 -70.83 39.78
N ALA A 670 26.73 -70.20 40.52
CA ALA A 670 26.95 -69.89 41.93
C ALA A 670 26.33 -70.97 42.81
N ILE A 671 27.15 -71.60 43.64
CA ILE A 671 26.72 -72.47 44.72
C ILE A 671 27.07 -71.78 46.03
N VAL A 672 26.06 -71.47 46.84
CA VAL A 672 26.31 -71.06 48.22
C VAL A 672 26.74 -72.28 49.02
N GLY A 673 28.06 -72.42 49.17
CA GLY A 673 28.69 -73.50 49.91
C GLY A 673 28.24 -73.54 51.36
N LYS A 674 28.25 -74.73 51.97
CA LYS A 674 27.95 -74.88 53.41
C LYS A 674 29.04 -74.29 54.32
N THR A 675 30.10 -73.78 53.72
CA THR A 675 31.34 -73.35 54.35
C THR A 675 31.15 -72.00 55.04
N GLY A 676 31.01 -72.11 56.36
CA GLY A 676 30.59 -71.06 57.30
C GLY A 676 29.76 -71.66 58.45
N LEU A 677 29.09 -72.80 58.18
CA LEU A 677 28.42 -73.66 59.16
C LEU A 677 29.13 -75.03 59.27
N SER A 678 30.44 -75.06 59.00
CA SER A 678 31.28 -76.24 59.16
C SER A 678 31.48 -76.53 60.65
N HIS A 679 30.85 -77.60 61.15
CA HIS A 679 31.37 -78.29 62.31
C HIS A 679 32.74 -78.87 61.92
N ASN A 680 33.82 -78.17 62.27
CA ASN A 680 35.09 -78.85 62.50
C ASN A 680 34.85 -79.86 63.62
N ARG A 681 34.76 -81.15 63.27
CA ARG A 681 35.03 -82.21 64.23
C ARG A 681 36.00 -83.23 63.60
N PRO A 682 37.16 -83.49 64.23
CA PRO A 682 37.84 -84.77 64.05
C PRO A 682 36.89 -85.90 64.50
N PRO A 683 37.07 -87.14 64.03
CA PRO A 683 36.19 -88.24 64.39
C PRO A 683 36.27 -88.46 65.91
N PHE A 684 35.23 -88.04 66.64
CA PHE A 684 35.18 -88.20 68.08
C PHE A 684 34.42 -89.48 68.41
N LYS A 685 35.20 -90.45 68.88
CA LYS A 685 34.78 -91.63 69.65
C LYS A 685 33.68 -91.25 70.65
N GLU A 686 32.69 -92.12 70.77
CA GLU A 686 31.58 -92.05 71.72
C GLU A 686 32.05 -91.69 73.13
N MET A 687 31.62 -90.53 73.62
CA MET A 687 31.35 -90.27 75.03
C MET A 687 30.13 -89.37 75.08
N GLU A 688 29.05 -89.90 75.63
CA GLU A 688 27.76 -89.25 75.88
C GLU A 688 27.94 -88.10 76.88
N VAL A 689 28.42 -86.95 76.42
CA VAL A 689 28.29 -85.72 77.21
C VAL A 689 26.93 -85.12 76.88
N ASN A 690 25.96 -85.49 77.70
CA ASN A 690 24.68 -84.81 77.82
C ASN A 690 24.93 -83.29 77.96
N CYS A 691 24.45 -82.52 76.98
CA CYS A 691 24.57 -81.07 76.94
C CYS A 691 23.27 -80.42 76.46
N SER A 692 22.88 -79.32 77.12
CA SER A 692 21.75 -78.51 76.70
C SER A 692 21.99 -77.95 75.29
N PRO A 693 20.92 -77.65 74.52
CA PRO A 693 21.06 -77.13 73.18
C PRO A 693 21.76 -75.78 73.21
N LYS A 694 22.67 -75.53 72.28
CA LYS A 694 23.37 -74.26 72.13
C LYS A 694 23.52 -73.91 70.66
N PHE A 695 23.03 -72.74 70.26
CA PHE A 695 23.25 -72.25 68.91
C PHE A 695 24.72 -71.88 68.72
N THR A 696 25.32 -72.50 67.72
CA THR A 696 26.72 -72.29 67.31
C THR A 696 26.82 -71.26 66.19
N ALA A 697 25.71 -71.01 65.48
CA ALA A 697 25.56 -69.89 64.56
C ALA A 697 24.17 -69.27 64.72
N PRO A 698 24.07 -67.94 64.89
CA PRO A 698 22.79 -67.25 65.08
C PRO A 698 22.01 -67.15 63.78
N LEU A 699 20.74 -66.74 63.88
CA LEU A 699 20.01 -66.23 62.74
C LEU A 699 20.50 -64.81 62.40
N VAL A 700 20.39 -64.43 61.13
CA VAL A 700 20.83 -63.12 60.64
C VAL A 700 19.66 -62.44 59.96
N ASP A 701 19.47 -61.16 60.27
CA ASP A 701 18.46 -60.31 59.62
C ASP A 701 18.62 -60.33 58.10
N ARG A 702 17.50 -60.37 57.39
CA ARG A 702 17.48 -60.44 55.93
C ARG A 702 16.42 -59.56 55.32
N SER A 703 16.70 -59.08 54.12
CA SER A 703 15.72 -58.40 53.26
C SER A 703 15.63 -59.19 51.96
N VAL A 704 14.44 -59.66 51.59
CA VAL A 704 14.20 -60.53 50.43
C VAL A 704 13.14 -59.93 49.52
N ILE A 705 13.12 -60.31 48.24
CA ILE A 705 12.13 -59.81 47.28
C ILE A 705 10.88 -60.70 47.27
N ALA A 706 9.69 -60.10 47.24
CA ALA A 706 8.42 -60.80 47.16
C ALA A 706 8.36 -61.67 45.90
N GLY A 707 7.93 -62.93 46.05
CA GLY A 707 7.87 -63.94 45.00
C GLY A 707 9.14 -64.80 44.87
N TYR A 708 10.27 -64.38 45.46
CA TYR A 708 11.57 -65.09 45.37
C TYR A 708 11.80 -65.95 46.59
N ALA A 709 12.10 -67.24 46.41
CA ALA A 709 12.31 -68.16 47.53
C ALA A 709 13.33 -67.59 48.53
N ALA A 710 12.94 -67.50 49.80
CA ALA A 710 13.77 -67.00 50.88
C ALA A 710 14.21 -68.15 51.78
N ALA A 711 15.37 -68.03 52.41
CA ALA A 711 15.83 -68.98 53.41
C ALA A 711 16.51 -68.27 54.57
N ILE A 712 16.18 -68.66 55.79
CA ILE A 712 16.90 -68.27 57.00
C ILE A 712 17.46 -69.52 57.67
N SER A 713 18.70 -69.46 58.16
CA SER A 713 19.43 -70.64 58.66
C SER A 713 20.24 -70.31 59.91
N CYS A 714 20.34 -71.28 60.81
CA CYS A 714 21.16 -71.26 62.02
C CYS A 714 21.77 -72.66 62.24
N ALA A 715 22.72 -72.78 63.18
CA ALA A 715 23.26 -74.09 63.58
C ALA A 715 23.15 -74.28 65.08
N VAL A 716 22.75 -75.48 65.49
CA VAL A 716 22.58 -75.86 66.89
C VAL A 716 23.34 -77.15 67.19
N ARG A 717 23.91 -77.21 68.40
CA ARG A 717 24.48 -78.42 68.99
C ARG A 717 23.72 -78.77 70.26
N GLY A 718 23.50 -80.04 70.55
CA GLY A 718 22.88 -80.49 71.81
C GLY A 718 22.67 -82.00 71.82
N TYR A 719 22.77 -82.63 72.98
CA TYR A 719 22.52 -84.07 73.17
C TYR A 719 21.89 -84.31 74.55
N PRO A 720 20.76 -85.04 74.68
CA PRO A 720 19.99 -85.72 73.64
C PRO A 720 19.47 -84.78 72.53
N LYS A 721 19.16 -85.34 71.35
CA LYS A 721 18.82 -84.56 70.13
C LYS A 721 17.69 -83.56 70.43
N PRO A 722 17.91 -82.24 70.24
CA PRO A 722 16.91 -81.24 70.60
C PRO A 722 15.69 -81.27 69.66
N LYS A 723 14.52 -81.04 70.23
CA LYS A 723 13.30 -80.70 69.51
C LYS A 723 13.40 -79.25 69.02
N ILE A 724 13.12 -79.02 67.74
CA ILE A 724 13.24 -77.72 67.08
C ILE A 724 11.86 -77.12 66.86
N ILE A 725 11.70 -75.84 67.21
CA ILE A 725 10.47 -75.08 67.06
C ILE A 725 10.81 -73.77 66.34
N TRP A 726 10.22 -73.57 65.16
CA TRP A 726 10.29 -72.30 64.43
C TRP A 726 9.06 -71.45 64.72
N MET A 727 9.26 -70.16 64.96
CA MET A 727 8.21 -69.20 65.26
C MET A 727 8.33 -67.97 64.35
N LYS A 728 7.19 -67.39 63.97
CA LYS A 728 7.08 -66.10 63.30
C LYS A 728 6.19 -65.20 64.15
N ASN A 729 6.69 -64.03 64.55
CA ASN A 729 6.03 -63.09 65.44
C ASN A 729 5.47 -63.79 66.70
N ASN A 730 6.27 -64.65 67.32
CA ASN A 730 5.95 -65.49 68.48
C ASN A 730 4.86 -66.56 68.26
N MET A 731 4.38 -66.76 67.03
CA MET A 731 3.47 -67.86 66.68
C MET A 731 4.26 -69.01 66.06
N ILE A 732 4.00 -70.24 66.51
CA ILE A 732 4.62 -71.45 65.93
C ILE A 732 4.22 -71.55 64.45
N ILE A 733 5.21 -71.75 63.58
CA ILE A 733 4.96 -72.00 62.16
C ILE A 733 4.39 -73.41 62.02
N GLY A 734 3.13 -73.51 61.60
CA GLY A 734 2.43 -74.78 61.37
C GLY A 734 2.86 -75.49 60.08
N GLU A 735 2.20 -76.62 59.77
CA GLU A 735 2.41 -77.36 58.52
C GLU A 735 1.82 -76.61 57.31
N ASP A 736 2.49 -75.55 56.87
CA ASP A 736 2.20 -74.85 55.61
C ASP A 736 3.26 -75.27 54.57
N PRO A 737 2.86 -75.83 53.40
CA PRO A 737 3.79 -76.30 52.37
C PRO A 737 4.67 -75.19 51.76
N ARG A 738 4.36 -73.91 52.01
CA ARG A 738 5.23 -72.79 51.67
C ARG A 738 6.44 -72.68 52.59
N PHE A 739 6.32 -73.11 53.84
CA PHE A 739 7.40 -73.14 54.83
C PHE A 739 8.02 -74.54 54.91
N MET A 740 9.21 -74.70 54.36
CA MET A 740 9.95 -75.97 54.44
C MET A 740 11.09 -75.89 55.44
N ILE A 741 10.92 -76.55 56.58
CA ILE A 741 11.96 -76.71 57.59
C ILE A 741 12.86 -77.89 57.21
N ARG A 742 14.17 -77.69 57.25
CA ARG A 742 15.18 -78.73 57.06
C ARG A 742 16.13 -78.75 58.25
N ASN A 743 16.45 -79.95 58.73
CA ASN A 743 17.50 -80.18 59.72
C ASN A 743 18.52 -81.14 59.12
N ASN A 744 19.72 -80.63 58.82
CA ASN A 744 20.81 -81.43 58.30
C ASN A 744 21.99 -81.38 59.27
N GLN A 745 22.12 -82.42 60.09
CA GLN A 745 23.24 -82.60 61.02
C GLN A 745 23.47 -81.37 61.94
N GLY A 746 22.39 -80.75 62.43
CA GLY A 746 22.48 -79.59 63.34
C GLY A 746 22.39 -78.23 62.64
N VAL A 747 22.43 -78.17 61.30
CA VAL A 747 22.07 -76.96 60.55
C VAL A 747 20.57 -76.95 60.30
N LEU A 748 19.91 -75.91 60.79
CA LEU A 748 18.47 -75.71 60.70
C LEU A 748 18.18 -74.62 59.68
N THR A 749 17.36 -74.93 58.67
CA THR A 749 16.99 -73.99 57.61
C THR A 749 15.48 -73.93 57.46
N LEU A 750 14.91 -72.74 57.54
CA LEU A 750 13.52 -72.46 57.15
C LEU A 750 13.52 -71.85 55.74
N ASN A 751 12.99 -72.56 54.76
CA ASN A 751 12.78 -72.05 53.41
C ASN A 751 11.33 -71.56 53.26
N ILE A 752 11.15 -70.37 52.69
CA ILE A 752 9.85 -69.76 52.41
C ILE A 752 9.71 -69.70 50.88
N ARG A 753 8.79 -70.50 50.33
CA ARG A 753 8.51 -70.53 48.89
C ARG A 753 7.61 -69.35 48.54
N LYS A 754 8.05 -68.54 47.56
CA LYS A 754 7.34 -67.35 47.05
C LYS A 754 6.82 -66.45 48.19
N PRO A 755 7.73 -65.87 49.02
CA PRO A 755 7.35 -64.99 50.12
C PRO A 755 6.55 -63.80 49.59
N SER A 756 5.50 -63.44 50.30
CA SER A 756 4.69 -62.24 50.06
C SER A 756 5.08 -61.14 51.04
N MET A 757 4.54 -59.93 50.87
CA MET A 757 4.72 -58.85 51.85
C MET A 757 4.29 -59.24 53.28
N PHE A 758 3.32 -60.16 53.39
CA PHE A 758 2.87 -60.69 54.67
C PHE A 758 3.86 -61.63 55.32
N ASP A 759 4.85 -62.14 54.59
CA ASP A 759 5.89 -63.03 55.11
C ASP A 759 7.00 -62.27 55.84
N GLY A 760 7.02 -60.93 55.78
CA GLY A 760 7.88 -60.12 56.64
C GLY A 760 7.54 -60.24 58.13
N GLY A 761 8.55 -60.17 58.99
CA GLY A 761 8.37 -60.23 60.44
C GLY A 761 9.59 -60.72 61.20
N LYS A 762 9.42 -60.90 62.51
CA LYS A 762 10.44 -61.47 63.40
C LYS A 762 10.32 -63.00 63.37
N TYR A 763 11.41 -63.67 63.07
CA TYR A 763 11.51 -65.13 63.07
C TYR A 763 12.42 -65.57 64.21
N SER A 764 12.04 -66.64 64.92
CA SER A 764 12.91 -67.26 65.92
C SER A 764 12.93 -68.78 65.79
N CYS A 765 14.06 -69.37 66.18
CA CYS A 765 14.29 -70.80 66.19
C CYS A 765 14.70 -71.21 67.60
N ARG A 766 13.86 -72.03 68.25
CA ARG A 766 14.08 -72.54 69.59
C ARG A 766 14.42 -74.02 69.56
N ALA A 767 15.45 -74.41 70.30
CA ALA A 767 15.90 -75.79 70.45
C ALA A 767 15.78 -76.22 71.92
N ILE A 768 15.14 -77.36 72.18
CA ILE A 768 14.84 -77.84 73.54
C ILE A 768 15.21 -79.31 73.67
N ASN A 769 15.92 -79.68 74.74
CA ASN A 769 16.07 -81.06 75.19
C ASN A 769 15.88 -81.14 76.72
N ASP A 770 16.04 -82.34 77.29
CA ASP A 770 15.80 -82.58 78.73
C ASP A 770 16.75 -81.83 79.67
N LEU A 771 17.81 -81.22 79.13
CA LEU A 771 18.85 -80.52 79.88
C LEU A 771 18.74 -79.00 79.76
N GLY A 772 17.89 -78.48 78.87
CA GLY A 772 17.65 -77.05 78.73
C GLY A 772 17.14 -76.64 77.35
N GLN A 773 17.10 -75.32 77.14
CA GLN A 773 16.67 -74.71 75.90
C GLN A 773 17.56 -73.53 75.53
N ASP A 774 17.63 -73.25 74.23
CA ASP A 774 18.25 -72.05 73.67
C ASP A 774 17.41 -71.54 72.49
N GLU A 775 17.48 -70.25 72.19
CA GLU A 775 16.67 -69.59 71.15
C GLU A 775 17.46 -68.47 70.46
N VAL A 776 17.34 -68.40 69.14
CA VAL A 776 17.91 -67.33 68.31
C VAL A 776 16.83 -66.69 67.46
N GLU A 777 16.99 -65.40 67.12
CA GLU A 777 16.01 -64.61 66.39
C GLU A 777 16.65 -63.76 65.27
N CYS A 778 15.84 -63.43 64.25
CA CYS A 778 16.17 -62.45 63.22
C CYS A 778 14.91 -61.76 62.68
N ARG A 779 15.09 -60.65 61.97
CA ARG A 779 14.04 -59.97 61.20
C ARG A 779 14.15 -60.30 59.72
N LEU A 780 13.04 -60.71 59.12
CA LEU A 780 12.88 -60.84 57.67
C LEU A 780 12.06 -59.65 57.15
N GLU A 781 12.64 -58.87 56.26
CA GLU A 781 11.94 -57.85 55.49
C GLU A 781 11.62 -58.40 54.10
N VAL A 782 10.42 -58.15 53.59
CA VAL A 782 10.05 -58.51 52.21
C VAL A 782 9.80 -57.23 51.43
N ARG A 783 10.45 -57.07 50.27
CA ARG A 783 10.34 -55.90 49.39
C ARG A 783 9.60 -56.27 48.11
N VAL A 784 8.73 -55.40 47.61
CA VAL A 784 8.14 -55.53 46.26
C VAL A 784 9.05 -54.80 45.27
N VAL A 785 9.30 -55.38 44.11
CA VAL A 785 9.88 -54.65 42.98
C VAL A 785 8.82 -53.66 42.52
N GLN A 786 9.06 -52.36 42.71
CA GLN A 786 8.22 -51.34 42.09
C GLN A 786 8.45 -51.41 40.59
N GLU A 787 7.48 -51.90 39.82
CA GLU A 787 7.37 -51.51 38.41
C GLU A 787 7.22 -49.99 38.41
N LYS A 788 8.29 -49.28 38.05
CA LYS A 788 8.14 -47.89 37.67
C LYS A 788 7.29 -47.89 36.41
N GLY A 789 6.01 -47.62 36.59
CA GLY A 789 5.10 -47.33 35.49
C GLY A 789 5.77 -46.32 34.57
N VAL A 790 5.96 -46.74 33.33
CA VAL A 790 6.20 -45.85 32.21
C VAL A 790 4.97 -44.95 32.16
N GLU A 791 5.06 -43.76 32.74
CA GLU A 791 4.13 -42.69 32.45
C GLU A 791 4.29 -42.37 30.96
N ALA A 792 3.41 -42.95 30.15
CA ALA A 792 3.14 -42.47 28.81
C ALA A 792 2.65 -41.02 28.93
N LYS A 793 3.57 -40.07 28.81
CA LYS A 793 3.21 -38.69 28.47
C LYS A 793 2.67 -38.72 27.04
N LYS A 794 1.36 -38.50 26.95
CA LYS A 794 0.66 -38.16 25.70
C LYS A 794 1.24 -36.93 25.06
#